data_AF-A0A843HZN8-F1
#
_entry.id   AF-A0A843HZN8-F1
#
_cell.length_a   1.000
_cell.length_b   1.000
_cell.length_c   1.000
_cell.angle_alpha   90.00
_cell.angle_beta   90.00
_cell.angle_gamma   90.00
#
_symmetry.space_group_name_H-M   'P 1'
#
loop_
_entity.id
_entity.type
_entity.pdbx_description
1 polymer ?
#
loop_
_entity_poly.entity_id
_entity_poly.type
_entity_poly.pdbx_seq_one_letter_code
_entity_poly.pdbx_strand_id
1 'polypeptide(L)'
;MSINAKEFTEDEVFSLLQPEVAEWFKNKYKHFTPPQLMAIPLIKQGKNVLVSSPTGSGKTLAAFLGIIDSLIDLEKKGSLENYVYAVYISPLRALNNDMRRNLLEPLNELKQLYQDLPSIKIGVRTSDTTPYEKQKMLRDPPHILITTPESFALSITSPKFKDRLRNTKWIIIDEIHELANSKRGAYLSGLVEIFESLIVQRPLIRIGLSATVAPLEEVAKFLVGKNRPYEIVDARFVKPLDIKVIVPVKDLVHATEEEISDGIYKKLISEIKRHRTTLIFTNTRSAAERVAYKIRKIIEKEKILEDVDSIEAHHSSLSRDIRLEVEEKLKKGELKAVVSSTSLELGIDIGYIDLVILLSSPKSVSRLLQRIGRAGHHIREISKGELLVVDRDDLVECTVLAELARQRKIDNIHIPVNPLDVLSQLIIASSLIKPEVTKTELYNIITSSYNFSLLTWKDFEDVLEYLGGNFELEDKGVYSKIRLYDNVIKLKKGTRMIFTMNSGTIPDEAKIAVFTDANKYVGNLEEEFAEILSPGDIFILGGRTYEFLTSKGNKVIVHPADGQRPTVPSWFSEMLPLAYDSALEVGKFRGEVSKIIDTMPLEKAIDYISRKYHISKDAAFSMYQYIYEEKMFTGGIIPTDKLILIEIYDDEENRRNFIFHSLYGRRTVDALSRAVAYVISNDTGMDVKISVTDNGFIITLPEIIDYPIASVFDKLDPNILYDTLSRVISRTEMLKRRFRHCAERSFMLLKRYKGRETSIDRRQLNAEVLLKAVSEIKDFPVLKEAIREILEDYMDIKHAIEVLSKIKNGEIRIKVIGPNNVPSPFSHSILLKEYSDVVLAEDKRKLLQQLHDKVVEFLRNKGINIDLKYTTT
;
A
#
# COMPACT_ATOMS: atom_id res chain seq x y z
N MET A 1 -23.32 14.28 -8.48
CA MET A 1 -24.26 14.17 -7.34
C MET A 1 -24.53 12.70 -7.13
N SER A 2 -24.01 12.13 -6.04
CA SER A 2 -24.52 10.90 -5.41
C SER A 2 -24.24 11.06 -3.91
N ILE A 3 -25.19 11.71 -3.25
CA ILE A 3 -25.23 11.99 -1.81
C ILE A 3 -26.03 10.84 -1.19
N ASN A 4 -25.44 10.00 -0.35
CA ASN A 4 -26.14 8.92 0.36
C ASN A 4 -26.44 9.23 1.83
N ALA A 5 -26.37 10.49 2.25
CA ALA A 5 -26.82 10.94 3.57
C ALA A 5 -27.64 12.23 3.42
N LYS A 6 -28.75 12.37 4.16
CA LYS A 6 -29.52 13.64 4.20
C LYS A 6 -28.56 14.79 4.53
N GLU A 7 -28.50 15.82 3.68
CA GLU A 7 -27.83 17.08 4.04
C GLU A 7 -28.71 17.81 5.06
N PHE A 8 -28.17 18.04 6.25
CA PHE A 8 -28.82 18.80 7.32
C PHE A 8 -28.45 20.27 7.22
N THR A 9 -29.37 21.16 7.60
CA THR A 9 -29.09 22.61 7.65
C THR A 9 -28.24 22.96 8.86
N GLU A 10 -27.53 24.09 8.83
CA GLU A 10 -26.73 24.54 9.98
C GLU A 10 -27.60 24.67 11.24
N ASP A 11 -28.82 25.21 11.10
CA ASP A 11 -29.76 25.37 12.21
C ASP A 11 -30.22 24.03 12.80
N GLU A 12 -30.48 23.03 11.94
CA GLU A 12 -30.77 21.66 12.39
C GLU A 12 -29.59 21.13 13.22
N VAL A 13 -28.35 21.26 12.75
CA VAL A 13 -27.17 20.76 13.48
C VAL A 13 -26.95 21.53 14.78
N PHE A 14 -27.04 22.86 14.78
CA PHE A 14 -26.90 23.66 16.00
C PHE A 14 -27.96 23.32 17.05
N SER A 15 -29.20 23.03 16.63
CA SER A 15 -30.28 22.64 17.55
C SER A 15 -30.03 21.30 18.26
N LEU A 16 -29.15 20.46 17.74
CA LEU A 16 -28.77 19.18 18.32
C LEU A 16 -27.66 19.31 19.37
N LEU A 17 -26.91 20.41 19.38
CA LEU A 17 -25.78 20.63 20.28
C LEU A 17 -26.23 21.34 21.56
N GLN A 18 -25.50 21.12 22.64
CA GLN A 18 -25.61 21.91 23.87
C GLN A 18 -25.33 23.40 23.53
N PRO A 19 -26.04 24.34 24.18
CA PRO A 19 -25.89 25.77 23.90
C PRO A 19 -24.44 26.26 23.92
N GLU A 20 -23.65 25.78 24.88
CA GLU A 20 -22.26 26.16 25.08
C GLU A 20 -21.35 25.67 23.93
N VAL A 21 -21.62 24.46 23.43
CA VAL A 21 -20.87 23.87 22.30
C VAL A 21 -21.23 24.58 21.00
N ALA A 22 -22.52 24.87 20.79
CA ALA A 22 -23.00 25.60 19.62
C ALA A 22 -22.42 27.03 19.58
N GLU A 23 -22.41 27.75 20.71
CA GLU A 23 -21.87 29.10 20.80
C GLU A 23 -20.35 29.14 20.57
N TRP A 24 -19.58 28.26 21.23
CA TRP A 24 -18.15 28.12 20.97
C TRP A 24 -17.85 27.85 19.48
N PHE A 25 -18.60 26.93 18.87
CA PHE A 25 -18.39 26.58 17.47
C PHE A 25 -18.67 27.77 16.53
N LYS A 26 -19.78 28.50 16.75
CA LYS A 26 -20.13 29.72 15.99
C LYS A 26 -19.03 30.79 16.10
N ASN A 27 -18.48 30.97 17.30
CA ASN A 27 -17.43 31.96 17.54
C ASN A 27 -16.10 31.58 16.86
N LYS A 28 -15.70 30.30 16.92
CA LYS A 28 -14.41 29.85 16.38
C LYS A 28 -14.43 29.61 14.86
N TYR A 29 -15.45 28.90 14.35
CA TYR A 29 -15.47 28.42 12.97
C TYR A 29 -16.53 29.08 12.09
N LYS A 30 -17.54 29.72 12.69
CA LYS A 30 -18.69 30.37 12.04
C LYS A 30 -19.66 29.40 11.35
N HIS A 31 -19.16 28.53 10.48
CA HIS A 31 -19.95 27.62 9.66
C HIS A 31 -19.43 26.19 9.74
N PHE A 32 -20.33 25.22 9.56
CA PHE A 32 -19.96 23.81 9.46
C PHE A 32 -19.41 23.50 8.06
N THR A 33 -18.48 22.55 7.98
CA THR A 33 -18.08 21.97 6.69
C THR A 33 -19.12 20.94 6.24
N PRO A 34 -19.24 20.64 4.93
CA PRO A 34 -20.16 19.61 4.43
C PRO A 34 -20.06 18.25 5.16
N PRO A 35 -18.86 17.66 5.41
CA PRO A 35 -18.80 16.41 6.16
C PRO A 35 -19.28 16.55 7.62
N GLN A 36 -19.14 17.72 8.24
CA GLN A 36 -19.65 17.98 9.60
C GLN A 36 -21.19 18.03 9.61
N LEU A 37 -21.80 18.75 8.67
CA LEU A 37 -23.26 18.85 8.54
C LEU A 37 -23.93 17.49 8.37
N MET A 38 -23.29 16.60 7.60
CA MET A 38 -23.82 15.26 7.36
C MET A 38 -23.52 14.30 8.52
N ALA A 39 -22.31 14.29 9.08
CA ALA A 39 -21.90 13.27 10.04
C ALA A 39 -22.42 13.50 11.46
N ILE A 40 -22.42 14.74 11.95
CA ILE A 40 -22.76 15.05 13.36
C ILE A 40 -24.17 14.56 13.72
N PRO A 41 -25.23 14.84 12.93
CA PRO A 41 -26.58 14.38 13.26
C PRO A 41 -26.70 12.86 13.25
N LEU A 42 -26.07 12.17 12.28
CA LEU A 42 -26.11 10.72 12.18
C LEU A 42 -25.44 10.04 13.38
N ILE A 43 -24.28 10.56 13.81
CA ILE A 43 -23.55 10.07 14.99
C ILE A 43 -24.38 10.29 16.25
N LYS A 44 -25.03 11.45 16.40
CA LYS A 44 -25.92 11.74 17.53
C LYS A 44 -27.18 10.86 17.55
N GLN A 45 -27.70 10.50 16.38
CA GLN A 45 -28.81 9.53 16.24
C GLN A 45 -28.39 8.08 16.53
N GLY A 46 -27.10 7.81 16.72
CA GLY A 46 -26.59 6.48 17.00
C GLY A 46 -26.43 5.58 15.78
N LYS A 47 -26.27 6.17 14.59
CA LYS A 47 -26.00 5.42 13.36
C LYS A 47 -24.51 5.16 13.18
N ASN A 48 -24.17 4.02 12.58
CA ASN A 48 -22.81 3.78 12.09
C ASN A 48 -22.55 4.65 10.86
N VAL A 49 -21.36 5.25 10.76
CA VAL A 49 -21.07 6.22 9.69
C VAL A 49 -19.65 6.01 9.16
N LEU A 50 -19.53 5.88 7.84
CA LEU A 50 -18.25 6.05 7.14
C LEU A 50 -18.18 7.48 6.59
N VAL A 51 -17.24 8.27 7.09
CA VAL A 51 -16.94 9.61 6.58
C VAL A 51 -15.73 9.54 5.67
N SER A 52 -15.93 9.82 4.38
CA SER A 52 -14.84 9.93 3.41
C SER A 52 -14.73 11.37 2.91
N SER A 53 -13.65 12.05 3.26
CA SER A 53 -13.42 13.44 2.84
C SER A 53 -11.94 13.82 2.88
N PRO A 54 -11.48 14.84 2.13
CA PRO A 54 -10.06 15.22 2.08
C PRO A 54 -9.48 15.61 3.44
N THR A 55 -8.15 15.67 3.53
CA THR A 55 -7.44 16.34 4.63
C THR A 55 -7.79 17.83 4.68
N GLY A 56 -7.75 18.44 5.86
CA GLY A 56 -8.16 19.84 6.05
C GLY A 56 -9.68 20.09 5.96
N SER A 57 -10.51 19.06 5.81
CA SER A 57 -11.98 19.21 5.70
C SER A 57 -12.73 19.21 7.05
N GLY A 58 -12.00 19.14 8.17
CA GLY A 58 -12.58 19.03 9.51
C GLY A 58 -13.13 17.63 9.88
N LYS A 59 -12.62 16.55 9.26
CA LYS A 59 -13.00 15.15 9.54
C LYS A 59 -13.04 14.80 11.02
N THR A 60 -12.00 15.19 11.75
CA THR A 60 -11.87 14.93 13.19
C THR A 60 -13.03 15.53 13.96
N LEU A 61 -13.33 16.81 13.74
CA LEU A 61 -14.47 17.46 14.40
C LEU A 61 -15.82 16.87 13.93
N ALA A 62 -15.94 16.44 12.68
CA ALA A 62 -17.15 15.76 12.20
C ALA A 62 -17.44 14.47 13.00
N ALA A 63 -16.39 13.73 13.40
CA ALA A 63 -16.51 12.53 14.22
C ALA A 63 -16.73 12.84 15.71
N PHE A 64 -15.98 13.80 16.25
CA PHE A 64 -15.88 14.02 17.69
C PHE A 64 -16.84 15.05 18.25
N LEU A 65 -17.31 16.04 17.48
CA LEU A 65 -18.12 17.13 18.04
C LEU A 65 -19.40 16.61 18.69
N GLY A 66 -20.12 15.71 18.01
CA GLY A 66 -21.33 15.07 18.57
C GLY A 66 -21.04 14.16 19.77
N ILE A 67 -19.85 13.57 19.85
CA ILE A 67 -19.42 12.73 20.98
C ILE A 67 -19.09 13.62 22.19
N ILE A 68 -18.26 14.64 22.00
CA ILE A 68 -17.89 15.62 23.03
C ILE A 68 -19.16 16.25 23.60
N ASP A 69 -20.07 16.69 22.74
CA ASP A 69 -21.36 17.23 23.13
C ASP A 69 -22.20 16.26 23.98
N SER A 70 -22.24 14.98 23.59
CA SER A 70 -22.94 13.94 24.35
C SER A 70 -22.28 13.67 25.72
N LEU A 71 -20.95 13.77 25.83
CA LEU A 71 -20.24 13.63 27.10
C LEU A 71 -20.48 14.82 28.02
N ILE A 72 -20.52 16.04 27.47
CA ILE A 72 -20.89 17.25 28.21
C ILE A 72 -22.33 17.11 28.76
N ASP A 73 -23.28 16.64 27.96
CA ASP A 73 -24.66 16.40 28.39
C ASP A 73 -24.74 15.37 29.53
N LEU A 74 -24.01 14.25 29.43
CA LEU A 74 -23.97 13.23 30.49
C LEU A 74 -23.44 13.79 31.82
N GLU A 75 -22.40 14.61 31.78
CA GLU A 75 -21.87 15.20 33.00
C GLU A 75 -22.77 16.31 33.55
N LYS A 76 -23.38 17.17 32.73
CA LYS A 76 -24.39 18.14 33.20
C LYS A 76 -25.53 17.45 33.95
N LYS A 77 -25.83 16.21 33.60
CA LYS A 77 -26.81 15.34 34.28
C LYS A 77 -26.25 14.57 35.48
N GLY A 78 -24.97 14.74 35.84
CA GLY A 78 -24.30 14.02 36.92
C GLY A 78 -24.11 12.52 36.66
N SER A 79 -24.13 12.10 35.39
CA SER A 79 -24.16 10.70 34.95
C SER A 79 -22.92 10.24 34.18
N LEU A 80 -21.93 11.12 34.00
CA LEU A 80 -20.65 10.77 33.39
C LEU A 80 -19.77 10.11 34.45
N GLU A 81 -19.67 8.79 34.37
CA GLU A 81 -18.91 7.98 35.29
C GLU A 81 -17.44 7.81 34.83
N ASN A 82 -16.59 7.28 35.70
CA ASN A 82 -15.20 6.96 35.36
C ASN A 82 -15.09 5.67 34.52
N TYR A 83 -15.53 5.74 33.26
CA TYR A 83 -15.39 4.72 32.22
C TYR A 83 -14.92 5.33 30.90
N VAL A 84 -14.46 4.45 30.00
CA VAL A 84 -14.20 4.82 28.60
C VAL A 84 -15.51 4.75 27.83
N TYR A 85 -15.94 5.88 27.27
CA TYR A 85 -17.15 6.02 26.46
C TYR A 85 -16.84 6.00 24.95
N ALA A 86 -15.67 6.48 24.54
CA ALA A 86 -15.22 6.47 23.16
C ALA A 86 -13.82 5.89 23.02
N VAL A 87 -13.62 5.02 22.03
CA VAL A 87 -12.31 4.48 21.65
C VAL A 87 -11.97 4.99 20.27
N TYR A 88 -10.86 5.69 20.12
CA TYR A 88 -10.30 6.09 18.85
C TYR A 88 -9.09 5.23 18.51
N ILE A 89 -9.09 4.66 17.32
CA ILE A 89 -8.07 3.74 16.82
C ILE A 89 -7.47 4.32 15.55
N SER A 90 -6.16 4.54 15.58
CA SER A 90 -5.38 4.96 14.41
C SER A 90 -4.40 3.86 14.00
N PRO A 91 -4.09 3.71 12.69
CA PRO A 91 -3.07 2.79 12.21
C PRO A 91 -1.66 3.18 12.67
N LEU A 92 -1.40 4.46 12.91
CA LEU A 92 -0.07 5.00 13.16
C LEU A 92 0.03 5.67 14.53
N ARG A 93 1.14 5.40 15.22
CA ARG A 93 1.39 5.91 16.58
C ARG A 93 1.57 7.42 16.61
N ALA A 94 2.21 7.99 15.58
CA ALA A 94 2.44 9.43 15.47
C ALA A 94 1.12 10.22 15.55
N LEU A 95 0.08 9.70 14.88
CA LEU A 95 -1.25 10.31 14.84
C LEU A 95 -1.95 10.36 16.19
N ASN A 96 -1.60 9.47 17.12
CA ASN A 96 -2.27 9.42 18.43
C ASN A 96 -1.97 10.65 19.28
N ASN A 97 -0.74 11.17 19.22
CA ASN A 97 -0.35 12.35 19.99
C ASN A 97 -0.95 13.62 19.38
N ASP A 98 -0.92 13.72 18.05
CA ASP A 98 -1.56 14.81 17.32
C ASP A 98 -3.08 14.82 17.56
N MET A 99 -3.73 13.65 17.50
CA MET A 99 -5.16 13.53 17.82
C MET A 99 -5.46 13.97 19.25
N ARG A 100 -4.63 13.59 20.23
CA ARG A 100 -4.80 14.05 21.61
C ARG A 100 -4.73 15.58 21.71
N ARG A 101 -3.77 16.21 21.03
CA ARG A 101 -3.65 17.68 20.99
C ARG A 101 -4.90 18.32 20.37
N ASN A 102 -5.33 17.81 19.21
CA ASN A 102 -6.49 18.31 18.46
C ASN A 102 -7.82 18.17 19.21
N LEU A 103 -7.93 17.22 20.14
CA LEU A 103 -9.10 17.09 21.01
C LEU A 103 -8.98 17.90 22.31
N LEU A 104 -7.77 18.12 22.83
CA LEU A 104 -7.57 18.94 24.03
C LEU A 104 -7.79 20.43 23.77
N GLU A 105 -7.42 20.92 22.59
CA GLU A 105 -7.63 22.32 22.19
C GLU A 105 -9.11 22.77 22.32
N PRO A 106 -10.09 22.14 21.64
CA PRO A 106 -11.49 22.55 21.75
C PRO A 106 -12.05 22.39 23.17
N LEU A 107 -11.62 21.36 23.92
CA LEU A 107 -12.05 21.17 25.30
C LEU A 107 -11.52 22.26 26.24
N ASN A 108 -10.26 22.68 26.07
CA ASN A 108 -9.67 23.74 26.86
C ASN A 108 -10.34 25.09 26.56
N GLU A 109 -10.64 25.38 25.29
CA GLU A 109 -11.35 26.58 24.89
C GLU A 109 -12.77 26.63 25.45
N LEU A 110 -13.52 25.52 25.37
CA LEU A 110 -14.84 25.39 25.99
C LEU A 110 -14.76 25.66 27.49
N LYS A 111 -13.78 25.08 28.18
CA LYS A 111 -13.56 25.28 29.62
C LYS A 111 -13.16 26.72 29.99
N GLN A 112 -12.45 27.41 29.09
CA GLN A 112 -12.12 28.83 29.28
C GLN A 112 -13.35 29.73 29.14
N LEU A 113 -14.24 29.44 28.18
CA LEU A 113 -15.47 30.20 27.97
C LEU A 113 -16.53 29.91 29.04
N TYR A 114 -16.60 28.67 29.52
CA TYR A 114 -17.56 28.24 30.53
C TYR A 114 -16.82 27.46 31.62
N GLN A 115 -16.47 28.14 32.71
CA GLN A 115 -15.68 27.55 33.81
C GLN A 115 -16.37 26.39 34.51
N ASP A 116 -17.71 26.36 34.47
CA ASP A 116 -18.53 25.28 35.00
C ASP A 116 -18.57 24.04 34.07
N LEU A 117 -18.01 24.13 32.85
CA LEU A 117 -17.90 22.98 31.97
C LEU A 117 -16.87 21.97 32.51
N PRO A 118 -17.24 20.68 32.55
CA PRO A 118 -16.44 19.62 33.15
C PRO A 118 -15.21 19.25 32.32
N SER A 119 -14.26 18.57 32.96
CA SER A 119 -13.01 18.14 32.33
C SER A 119 -13.16 16.75 31.71
N ILE A 120 -13.54 16.68 30.44
CA ILE A 120 -13.50 15.42 29.67
C ILE A 120 -12.07 14.89 29.62
N LYS A 121 -11.85 13.68 30.16
CA LYS A 121 -10.52 13.06 30.23
C LYS A 121 -10.18 12.35 28.93
N ILE A 122 -9.01 12.68 28.37
CA ILE A 122 -8.44 12.03 27.17
C ILE A 122 -7.15 11.31 27.54
N GLY A 123 -7.02 10.05 27.15
CA GLY A 123 -5.83 9.24 27.39
C GLY A 123 -5.32 8.55 26.13
N VAL A 124 -4.00 8.50 25.97
CA VAL A 124 -3.33 7.77 24.87
C VAL A 124 -2.70 6.50 25.42
N ARG A 125 -3.13 5.34 24.93
CA ARG A 125 -2.58 4.03 25.30
C ARG A 125 -2.00 3.33 24.08
N THR A 126 -0.69 3.28 23.99
CA THR A 126 0.07 2.59 22.94
C THR A 126 1.12 1.66 23.56
N SER A 127 1.97 1.06 22.71
CA SER A 127 3.17 0.35 23.15
C SER A 127 4.19 1.25 23.88
N ASP A 128 4.17 2.59 23.69
CA ASP A 128 5.06 3.53 24.41
C ASP A 128 4.55 3.85 25.81
N THR A 129 3.27 3.60 26.10
CA THR A 129 2.68 3.99 27.37
C THR A 129 3.34 3.21 28.51
N THR A 130 3.88 3.96 29.47
CA THR A 130 4.65 3.40 30.58
C THR A 130 3.76 2.54 31.50
N PRO A 131 4.33 1.60 32.26
CA PRO A 131 3.59 0.85 33.27
C PRO A 131 2.87 1.76 34.29
N TYR A 132 3.49 2.89 34.67
CA TYR A 132 2.90 3.87 35.57
C TYR A 132 1.63 4.51 34.99
N GLU A 133 1.69 4.98 33.74
CA GLU A 133 0.52 5.56 33.06
C GLU A 133 -0.60 4.54 32.88
N LYS A 134 -0.27 3.29 32.52
CA LYS A 134 -1.25 2.20 32.43
C LYS A 134 -1.95 1.95 33.77
N GLN A 135 -1.23 1.99 34.89
CA GLN A 135 -1.83 1.89 36.23
C GLN A 135 -2.67 3.11 36.58
N LYS A 136 -2.24 4.32 36.21
CA LYS A 136 -3.03 5.55 36.38
C LYS A 136 -4.36 5.44 35.66
N MET A 137 -4.36 5.05 34.38
CA MET A 137 -5.58 4.83 33.58
C MET A 137 -6.49 3.74 34.15
N LEU A 138 -5.97 2.77 34.90
CA LEU A 138 -6.81 1.75 35.54
C LEU A 138 -7.57 2.30 36.76
N ARG A 139 -6.92 3.19 37.53
CA ARG A 139 -7.51 3.86 38.70
C ARG A 139 -8.47 4.95 38.28
N ASP A 140 -8.05 5.78 37.34
CA ASP A 140 -8.79 6.92 36.80
C ASP A 140 -8.80 6.85 35.27
N PRO A 141 -9.74 6.10 34.67
CA PRO A 141 -9.79 5.90 33.23
C PRO A 141 -10.18 7.19 32.48
N PRO A 142 -9.66 7.36 31.25
CA PRO A 142 -10.11 8.44 30.39
C PRO A 142 -11.52 8.18 29.87
N HIS A 143 -12.26 9.24 29.53
CA HIS A 143 -13.55 9.14 28.85
C HIS A 143 -13.36 8.84 27.35
N ILE A 144 -12.28 9.34 26.76
CA ILE A 144 -11.86 9.07 25.38
C ILE A 144 -10.49 8.39 25.40
N LEU A 145 -10.43 7.15 24.90
CA LEU A 145 -9.20 6.36 24.78
C LEU A 145 -8.69 6.38 23.35
N ILE A 146 -7.52 6.96 23.12
CA ILE A 146 -6.80 6.96 21.85
C ILE A 146 -5.79 5.80 21.89
N THR A 147 -5.82 4.92 20.88
CA THR A 147 -5.00 3.70 20.87
C THR A 147 -4.66 3.21 19.45
N THR A 148 -3.94 2.09 19.36
CA THR A 148 -3.67 1.36 18.10
C THR A 148 -4.36 -0.01 18.14
N PRO A 149 -4.56 -0.71 17.01
CA PRO A 149 -5.19 -2.03 17.00
C PRO A 149 -4.55 -3.02 17.98
N GLU A 150 -3.22 -3.05 18.06
CA GLU A 150 -2.47 -3.95 18.94
C GLU A 150 -2.65 -3.59 20.42
N SER A 151 -2.60 -2.29 20.73
CA SER A 151 -2.78 -1.80 22.10
C SER A 151 -4.23 -1.92 22.56
N PHE A 152 -5.19 -1.84 21.63
CA PHE A 152 -6.60 -2.14 21.86
C PHE A 152 -6.80 -3.61 22.25
N ALA A 153 -6.20 -4.55 21.50
CA ALA A 153 -6.23 -5.97 21.82
C ALA A 153 -5.73 -6.28 23.24
N LEU A 154 -4.59 -5.68 23.62
CA LEU A 154 -4.04 -5.81 24.98
C LEU A 154 -4.92 -5.14 26.05
N SER A 155 -5.69 -4.11 25.68
CA SER A 155 -6.58 -3.41 26.60
C SER A 155 -7.84 -4.23 26.89
N ILE A 156 -8.48 -4.79 25.87
CA ILE A 156 -9.71 -5.60 26.02
C ILE A 156 -9.44 -6.96 26.65
N THR A 157 -8.25 -7.53 26.46
CA THR A 157 -7.84 -8.81 27.08
C THR A 157 -7.25 -8.64 28.49
N SER A 158 -7.04 -7.40 28.95
CA SER A 158 -6.53 -7.10 30.29
C SER A 158 -7.56 -7.47 31.36
N PRO A 159 -7.19 -8.22 32.42
CA PRO A 159 -8.15 -8.71 33.41
C PRO A 159 -8.97 -7.62 34.11
N LYS A 160 -8.37 -6.45 34.38
CA LYS A 160 -9.02 -5.34 35.09
C LYS A 160 -9.39 -4.16 34.19
N PHE A 161 -8.61 -3.91 33.13
CA PHE A 161 -8.86 -2.74 32.29
C PHE A 161 -10.06 -2.94 31.35
N LYS A 162 -10.39 -4.19 30.98
CA LYS A 162 -11.59 -4.50 30.20
C LYS A 162 -12.87 -3.99 30.86
N ASP A 163 -12.93 -4.01 32.19
CA ASP A 163 -14.09 -3.53 32.94
C ASP A 163 -14.28 -2.01 32.81
N ARG A 164 -13.21 -1.25 32.52
CA ARG A 164 -13.27 0.19 32.24
C ARG A 164 -13.81 0.50 30.85
N LEU A 165 -13.88 -0.48 29.95
CA LEU A 165 -14.34 -0.36 28.57
C LEU A 165 -15.81 -0.79 28.38
N ARG A 166 -16.47 -1.36 29.40
CA ARG A 166 -17.83 -1.94 29.29
C ARG A 166 -18.93 -0.93 28.90
N ASN A 167 -18.71 0.36 29.19
CA ASN A 167 -19.63 1.45 28.86
C ASN A 167 -19.26 2.18 27.56
N THR A 168 -18.33 1.64 26.76
CA THR A 168 -17.97 2.23 25.47
C THR A 168 -19.20 2.24 24.56
N LYS A 169 -19.51 3.40 23.99
CA LYS A 169 -20.62 3.61 23.06
C LYS A 169 -20.12 3.89 21.65
N TRP A 170 -18.97 4.54 21.50
CA TRP A 170 -18.42 4.91 20.20
C TRP A 170 -17.06 4.27 19.96
N ILE A 171 -16.85 3.77 18.76
CA ILE A 171 -15.54 3.37 18.27
C ILE A 171 -15.25 4.09 16.95
N ILE A 172 -14.14 4.81 16.91
CA ILE A 172 -13.68 5.59 15.76
C ILE A 172 -12.48 4.86 15.19
N ILE A 173 -12.53 4.51 13.90
CA ILE A 173 -11.43 3.92 13.15
C ILE A 173 -10.96 4.96 12.13
N ASP A 174 -9.83 5.58 12.42
CA ASP A 174 -9.23 6.57 11.54
C ASP A 174 -8.36 5.93 10.47
N GLU A 175 -8.21 6.62 9.35
CA GLU A 175 -7.53 6.16 8.14
C GLU A 175 -7.89 4.70 7.79
N ILE A 176 -9.20 4.41 7.82
CA ILE A 176 -9.71 3.04 7.71
C ILE A 176 -9.28 2.33 6.42
N HIS A 177 -8.94 3.06 5.35
CA HIS A 177 -8.44 2.49 4.11
C HIS A 177 -7.11 1.75 4.26
N GLU A 178 -6.20 2.25 5.11
CA GLU A 178 -4.93 1.59 5.41
C GLU A 178 -5.14 0.30 6.18
N LEU A 179 -6.09 0.32 7.11
CA LEU A 179 -6.43 -0.87 7.90
C LEU A 179 -7.14 -1.90 7.03
N ALA A 180 -8.16 -1.49 6.28
CA ALA A 180 -8.96 -2.37 5.43
C ALA A 180 -8.12 -3.19 4.44
N ASN A 181 -7.07 -2.61 3.88
CA ASN A 181 -6.18 -3.25 2.92
C ASN A 181 -5.11 -4.17 3.56
N SER A 182 -5.24 -4.54 4.85
CA SER A 182 -4.19 -5.27 5.57
C SER A 182 -4.70 -6.26 6.61
N LYS A 183 -3.83 -7.21 7.00
CA LYS A 183 -4.06 -8.10 8.14
C LYS A 183 -4.24 -7.37 9.48
N ARG A 184 -3.70 -6.15 9.62
CA ARG A 184 -3.96 -5.29 10.79
C ARG A 184 -5.43 -4.91 10.87
N GLY A 185 -6.07 -4.60 9.74
CA GLY A 185 -7.51 -4.37 9.69
C GLY A 185 -8.32 -5.63 9.95
N ALA A 186 -7.92 -6.79 9.40
CA ALA A 186 -8.60 -8.05 9.71
C ALA A 186 -8.57 -8.38 11.21
N TYR A 187 -7.43 -8.11 11.86
CA TYR A 187 -7.29 -8.25 13.29
C TYR A 187 -8.21 -7.29 14.04
N LEU A 188 -8.21 -6.01 13.67
CA LEU A 188 -9.10 -5.03 14.27
C LEU A 188 -10.58 -5.39 14.08
N SER A 189 -11.00 -5.74 12.87
CA SER A 189 -12.39 -6.10 12.54
C SER A 189 -12.89 -7.23 13.43
N GLY A 190 -12.11 -8.31 13.58
CA GLY A 190 -12.44 -9.39 14.51
C GLY A 190 -12.44 -8.97 15.98
N LEU A 191 -11.47 -8.15 16.42
CA LEU A 191 -11.41 -7.65 17.80
C LEU A 191 -12.63 -6.79 18.15
N VAL A 192 -13.15 -6.00 17.21
CA VAL A 192 -14.33 -5.17 17.44
C VAL A 192 -15.57 -6.04 17.64
N GLU A 193 -15.76 -7.12 16.88
CA GLU A 193 -16.86 -8.07 17.11
C GLU A 193 -16.75 -8.77 18.47
N ILE A 194 -15.53 -9.19 18.85
CA ILE A 194 -15.26 -9.79 20.16
C ILE A 194 -15.55 -8.77 21.27
N PHE A 195 -15.11 -7.53 21.10
CA PHE A 195 -15.32 -6.46 22.07
C PHE A 195 -16.80 -6.16 22.28
N GLU A 196 -17.55 -5.96 21.19
CA GLU A 196 -18.99 -5.70 21.20
C GLU A 196 -19.76 -6.86 21.83
N SER A 197 -19.40 -8.11 21.50
CA SER A 197 -20.14 -9.30 21.94
C SER A 197 -19.83 -9.73 23.39
N LEU A 198 -18.60 -9.52 23.86
CA LEU A 198 -18.14 -10.11 25.14
C LEU A 198 -17.86 -9.09 26.25
N ILE A 199 -17.77 -7.79 25.95
CA ILE A 199 -17.37 -6.76 26.93
C ILE A 199 -18.39 -5.63 27.03
N VAL A 200 -18.83 -5.09 25.90
CA VAL A 200 -19.68 -3.89 25.90
C VAL A 200 -21.12 -4.26 26.28
N GLN A 201 -21.78 -3.39 27.06
CA GLN A 201 -23.15 -3.61 27.52
C GLN A 201 -24.24 -3.14 26.55
N ARG A 202 -23.85 -2.41 25.51
CA ARG A 202 -24.75 -1.80 24.51
C ARG A 202 -24.12 -1.90 23.12
N PRO A 203 -24.92 -1.92 22.04
CA PRO A 203 -24.38 -1.89 20.69
C PRO A 203 -23.44 -0.70 20.46
N LEU A 204 -22.33 -0.94 19.78
CA LEU A 204 -21.36 0.10 19.43
C LEU A 204 -21.85 0.92 18.24
N ILE A 205 -21.57 2.22 18.29
CA ILE A 205 -21.63 3.11 17.14
C ILE A 205 -20.24 3.14 16.53
N ARG A 206 -20.10 2.62 15.31
CA ARG A 206 -18.83 2.51 14.59
C ARG A 206 -18.71 3.65 13.58
N ILE A 207 -17.63 4.42 13.70
CA ILE A 207 -17.36 5.59 12.88
C ILE A 207 -16.04 5.35 12.14
N GLY A 208 -16.06 5.31 10.82
CA GLY A 208 -14.87 5.18 9.98
C GLY A 208 -14.49 6.53 9.39
N LEU A 209 -13.21 6.88 9.40
CA LEU A 209 -12.69 8.10 8.76
C LEU A 209 -11.70 7.71 7.67
N SER A 210 -11.83 8.32 6.48
CA SER A 210 -10.92 8.08 5.36
C SER A 210 -10.74 9.33 4.50
N ALA A 211 -9.54 9.55 3.96
CA ALA A 211 -9.31 10.60 2.96
C ALA A 211 -9.92 10.26 1.60
N THR A 212 -9.45 9.16 1.00
CA THR A 212 -9.79 8.74 -0.36
C THR A 212 -9.79 7.22 -0.41
N VAL A 213 -10.96 6.61 -0.59
CA VAL A 213 -11.08 5.16 -0.66
C VAL A 213 -12.20 4.75 -1.61
N ALA A 214 -12.03 3.62 -2.28
CA ALA A 214 -13.04 2.99 -3.12
C ALA A 214 -12.91 1.45 -3.01
N PRO A 215 -14.03 0.69 -3.14
CA PRO A 215 -15.42 1.14 -3.08
C PRO A 215 -15.83 1.56 -1.66
N LEU A 216 -16.62 2.64 -1.53
CA LEU A 216 -17.05 3.12 -0.20
C LEU A 216 -17.95 2.12 0.53
N GLU A 217 -18.80 1.40 -0.21
CA GLU A 217 -19.72 0.41 0.37
C GLU A 217 -18.97 -0.78 0.98
N GLU A 218 -17.95 -1.30 0.31
CA GLU A 218 -17.14 -2.40 0.84
C GLU A 218 -16.36 -1.98 2.09
N VAL A 219 -15.85 -0.75 2.13
CA VAL A 219 -15.20 -0.20 3.33
C VAL A 219 -16.20 0.01 4.46
N ALA A 220 -17.43 0.44 4.17
CA ALA A 220 -18.48 0.59 5.16
C ALA A 220 -18.89 -0.78 5.74
N LYS A 221 -19.03 -1.81 4.90
CA LYS A 221 -19.25 -3.20 5.33
C LYS A 221 -18.07 -3.71 6.18
N PHE A 222 -16.83 -3.37 5.82
CA PHE A 222 -15.65 -3.66 6.63
C PHE A 222 -15.72 -3.02 8.03
N LEU A 223 -16.13 -1.75 8.10
CA LEU A 223 -16.31 -1.00 9.36
C LEU A 223 -17.37 -1.66 10.27
N VAL A 224 -18.55 -1.97 9.71
CA VAL A 224 -19.70 -2.39 10.52
C VAL A 224 -19.87 -3.89 10.69
N GLY A 225 -19.17 -4.69 9.89
CA GLY A 225 -19.38 -6.14 9.84
C GLY A 225 -20.68 -6.52 9.14
N LYS A 226 -21.12 -7.76 9.35
CA LYS A 226 -22.25 -8.37 8.66
C LYS A 226 -23.59 -7.86 9.21
N ASN A 227 -24.55 -7.57 8.32
CA ASN A 227 -25.95 -7.27 8.63
C ASN A 227 -26.20 -6.05 9.56
N ARG A 228 -25.26 -5.10 9.69
CA ARG A 228 -25.47 -3.85 10.42
C ARG A 228 -25.78 -2.69 9.47
N PRO A 229 -26.75 -1.81 9.79
CA PRO A 229 -27.00 -0.62 8.98
C PRO A 229 -25.83 0.37 9.11
N TYR A 230 -25.56 1.09 8.02
CA TYR A 230 -24.52 2.10 7.94
C TYR A 230 -24.96 3.25 7.03
N GLU A 231 -24.35 4.41 7.25
CA GLU A 231 -24.50 5.59 6.40
C GLU A 231 -23.14 5.97 5.83
N ILE A 232 -23.11 6.51 4.61
CA ILE A 232 -21.88 6.97 3.96
C ILE A 232 -21.97 8.47 3.75
N VAL A 233 -21.05 9.19 4.38
CA VAL A 233 -20.82 10.62 4.14
C VAL A 233 -19.68 10.76 3.14
N ASP A 234 -20.02 10.90 1.86
CA ASP A 234 -19.05 11.10 0.78
C ASP A 234 -18.86 12.60 0.49
N ALA A 235 -17.75 13.13 0.97
CA ALA A 235 -17.28 14.49 0.70
C ALA A 235 -15.85 14.49 0.12
N ARG A 236 -15.41 13.38 -0.52
CA ARG A 236 -14.05 13.19 -1.09
C ARG A 236 -13.62 14.27 -2.08
N PHE A 237 -14.57 14.98 -2.67
CA PHE A 237 -14.31 15.90 -3.79
C PHE A 237 -14.88 17.31 -3.59
N VAL A 238 -15.02 17.72 -2.32
CA VAL A 238 -15.42 19.09 -1.97
C VAL A 238 -14.30 20.09 -2.28
N LYS A 239 -13.04 19.65 -2.20
CA LYS A 239 -11.87 20.50 -2.44
C LYS A 239 -11.50 20.52 -3.94
N PRO A 240 -11.33 21.69 -4.57
CA PRO A 240 -10.85 21.79 -5.95
C PRO A 240 -9.41 21.29 -6.09
N LEU A 241 -9.11 20.66 -7.23
CA LEU A 241 -7.79 20.14 -7.57
C LEU A 241 -7.22 20.88 -8.79
N ASP A 242 -5.95 21.28 -8.72
CA ASP A 242 -5.16 21.73 -9.88
C ASP A 242 -3.98 20.77 -10.03
N ILE A 243 -4.11 19.84 -10.98
CA ILE A 243 -3.11 18.80 -11.26
C ILE A 243 -2.48 19.10 -12.62
N LYS A 244 -1.16 19.13 -12.69
CA LYS A 244 -0.40 19.27 -13.94
C LYS A 244 0.58 18.13 -14.12
N VAL A 245 0.76 17.72 -15.38
CA VAL A 245 1.82 16.79 -15.76
C VAL A 245 2.88 17.60 -16.49
N ILE A 246 4.12 17.52 -16.00
CA ILE A 246 5.24 18.33 -16.43
C ILE A 246 6.28 17.43 -17.06
N VAL A 247 6.67 17.75 -18.29
CA VAL A 247 7.79 17.12 -18.98
C VAL A 247 9.03 18.00 -18.82
N PRO A 248 10.15 17.49 -18.27
CA PRO A 248 11.32 18.30 -17.99
C PRO A 248 12.09 18.74 -19.25
N VAL A 249 11.92 18.03 -20.36
CA VAL A 249 12.58 18.27 -21.66
C VAL A 249 11.61 17.99 -22.81
N LYS A 250 11.89 18.48 -24.02
CA LYS A 250 11.06 18.21 -25.21
C LYS A 250 11.17 16.76 -25.70
N ASP A 251 12.35 16.16 -25.53
CA ASP A 251 12.65 14.80 -25.99
C ASP A 251 13.15 13.93 -24.83
N LEU A 252 12.34 12.96 -24.42
CA LEU A 252 12.68 12.05 -23.32
C LEU A 252 13.61 10.89 -23.73
N VAL A 253 13.89 10.72 -25.02
CA VAL A 253 14.71 9.63 -25.57
C VAL A 253 16.14 10.11 -25.79
N HIS A 254 16.31 11.16 -26.59
CA HIS A 254 17.65 11.62 -26.99
C HIS A 254 18.26 12.66 -26.04
N ALA A 255 17.49 13.23 -25.11
CA ALA A 255 18.07 14.08 -24.07
C ALA A 255 19.05 13.28 -23.20
N THR A 256 20.21 13.88 -22.95
CA THR A 256 21.23 13.39 -22.03
C THR A 256 20.69 13.31 -20.59
N GLU A 257 21.35 12.51 -19.75
CA GLU A 257 21.00 12.43 -18.31
C GLU A 257 21.15 13.79 -17.64
N GLU A 258 22.17 14.56 -18.03
CA GLU A 258 22.39 15.92 -17.55
C GLU A 258 21.24 16.85 -17.95
N GLU A 259 20.78 16.83 -19.21
CA GLU A 259 19.68 17.69 -19.66
C GLU A 259 18.35 17.41 -18.94
N ILE A 260 17.99 16.14 -18.75
CA ILE A 260 16.76 15.81 -17.99
C ILE A 260 16.94 16.12 -16.51
N SER A 261 18.07 15.77 -15.91
CA SER A 261 18.39 16.14 -14.54
C SER A 261 18.23 17.66 -14.37
N ASP A 262 18.85 18.44 -15.25
CA ASP A 262 18.80 19.89 -15.22
C ASP A 262 17.38 20.40 -15.39
N GLY A 263 16.61 19.86 -16.34
CA GLY A 263 15.19 20.18 -16.52
C GLY A 263 14.38 19.93 -15.23
N ILE A 264 14.62 18.78 -14.59
CA ILE A 264 13.97 18.39 -13.33
C ILE A 264 14.32 19.38 -12.21
N TYR A 265 15.61 19.58 -11.94
CA TYR A 265 16.04 20.43 -10.82
C TYR A 265 15.76 21.91 -11.08
N LYS A 266 15.86 22.40 -12.32
CA LYS A 266 15.42 23.77 -12.68
C LYS A 266 13.95 23.99 -12.33
N LYS A 267 13.08 23.01 -12.67
CA LYS A 267 11.66 23.07 -12.34
C LYS A 267 11.43 23.02 -10.82
N LEU A 268 12.05 22.08 -10.11
CA LEU A 268 11.94 21.98 -8.64
C LEU A 268 12.34 23.28 -7.94
N ILE A 269 13.53 23.81 -8.28
CA ILE A 269 14.04 25.06 -7.71
C ILE A 269 13.14 26.24 -8.04
N SER A 270 12.62 26.33 -9.26
CA SER A 270 11.66 27.37 -9.65
C SER A 270 10.41 27.33 -8.78
N GLU A 271 9.85 26.15 -8.51
CA GLU A 271 8.65 26.04 -7.68
C GLU A 271 8.92 26.29 -6.19
N ILE A 272 10.07 25.83 -5.67
CA ILE A 272 10.51 26.12 -4.29
C ILE A 272 10.66 27.64 -4.07
N LYS A 273 11.17 28.38 -5.06
CA LYS A 273 11.27 29.85 -5.00
C LYS A 273 9.91 30.53 -4.95
N ARG A 274 8.92 30.02 -5.69
CA ARG A 274 7.61 30.64 -5.87
C ARG A 274 6.65 30.38 -4.70
N HIS A 275 6.88 29.33 -3.94
CA HIS A 275 6.00 28.91 -2.85
C HIS A 275 6.65 29.14 -1.49
N ARG A 276 5.83 29.25 -0.44
CA ARG A 276 6.31 29.31 0.94
C ARG A 276 6.90 27.96 1.32
N THR A 277 6.18 26.88 1.03
CA THR A 277 6.58 25.51 1.35
C THR A 277 6.14 24.56 0.23
N THR A 278 7.08 23.76 -0.26
CA THR A 278 6.84 22.74 -1.29
C THR A 278 7.11 21.34 -0.74
N LEU A 279 6.15 20.43 -0.87
CA LEU A 279 6.34 19.02 -0.50
C LEU A 279 6.64 18.19 -1.75
N ILE A 280 7.79 17.54 -1.79
CA ILE A 280 8.27 16.76 -2.94
C ILE A 280 8.23 15.27 -2.57
N PHE A 281 7.43 14.48 -3.29
CA PHE A 281 7.36 13.03 -3.11
C PHE A 281 8.28 12.30 -4.09
N THR A 282 9.01 11.32 -3.56
CA THR A 282 9.75 10.31 -4.33
C THR A 282 9.22 8.91 -4.01
N ASN A 283 9.47 7.96 -4.90
CA ASN A 283 8.99 6.58 -4.70
C ASN A 283 9.91 5.73 -3.82
N THR A 284 11.15 6.16 -3.56
CA THR A 284 12.13 5.41 -2.75
C THR A 284 12.79 6.29 -1.69
N ARG A 285 13.25 5.67 -0.59
CA ARG A 285 13.91 6.39 0.51
C ARG A 285 15.23 6.99 0.05
N SER A 286 15.99 6.22 -0.73
CA SER A 286 17.25 6.66 -1.32
C SER A 286 17.07 7.83 -2.30
N ALA A 287 15.97 7.87 -3.07
CA ALA A 287 15.67 9.01 -3.92
C ALA A 287 15.35 10.26 -3.11
N ALA A 288 14.64 10.15 -1.97
CA ALA A 288 14.33 11.30 -1.14
C ALA A 288 15.61 12.00 -0.63
N GLU A 289 16.55 11.23 -0.09
CA GLU A 289 17.85 11.74 0.38
C GLU A 289 18.67 12.37 -0.76
N ARG A 290 18.78 11.67 -1.89
CA ARG A 290 19.53 12.13 -3.06
C ARG A 290 18.98 13.45 -3.62
N VAL A 291 17.66 13.56 -3.72
CA VAL A 291 16.98 14.75 -4.22
C VAL A 291 17.13 15.92 -3.24
N ALA A 292 16.90 15.71 -1.94
CA ALA A 292 17.12 16.74 -0.92
C ALA A 292 18.56 17.26 -0.93
N TYR A 293 19.55 16.34 -0.96
CA TYR A 293 20.96 16.69 -1.03
C TYR A 293 21.31 17.51 -2.29
N LYS A 294 20.82 17.09 -3.46
CA LYS A 294 21.11 17.80 -4.72
C LYS A 294 20.44 19.18 -4.78
N ILE A 295 19.21 19.32 -4.26
CA ILE A 295 18.56 20.62 -4.10
C ILE A 295 19.41 21.53 -3.21
N ARG A 296 19.84 21.05 -2.03
CA ARG A 296 20.70 21.82 -1.10
C ARG A 296 21.98 22.32 -1.78
N LYS A 297 22.68 21.43 -2.50
CA LYS A 297 23.90 21.79 -3.24
C LYS A 297 23.67 22.87 -4.30
N ILE A 298 22.58 22.79 -5.07
CA ILE A 298 22.28 23.78 -6.10
C ILE A 298 21.95 25.13 -5.45
N ILE A 299 21.13 25.13 -4.39
CA ILE A 299 20.74 26.33 -3.65
C ILE A 299 21.96 27.03 -3.03
N GLU A 300 22.87 26.25 -2.42
CA GLU A 300 24.11 26.75 -1.84
C GLU A 300 25.04 27.34 -2.91
N LYS A 301 25.27 26.61 -4.01
CA LYS A 301 26.14 27.05 -5.11
C LYS A 301 25.64 28.32 -5.79
N GLU A 302 24.33 28.41 -6.04
CA GLU A 302 23.70 29.54 -6.72
C GLU A 302 23.26 30.67 -5.77
N LYS A 303 23.48 30.51 -4.45
CA LYS A 303 23.07 31.45 -3.39
C LYS A 303 21.59 31.86 -3.49
N ILE A 304 20.74 30.87 -3.75
CA ILE A 304 19.31 31.07 -4.01
C ILE A 304 18.53 31.40 -2.72
N LEU A 305 18.86 30.71 -1.63
CA LEU A 305 18.28 30.91 -0.29
C LEU A 305 19.40 31.20 0.69
N GLU A 306 19.11 32.03 1.69
CA GLU A 306 20.03 32.29 2.80
C GLU A 306 20.14 31.09 3.75
N ASP A 307 19.03 30.37 3.95
CA ASP A 307 18.96 29.20 4.83
C ASP A 307 18.76 27.91 4.01
N VAL A 308 19.85 27.15 3.83
CA VAL A 308 19.86 25.86 3.13
C VAL A 308 19.23 24.75 3.99
N ASP A 309 19.23 24.93 5.33
CA ASP A 309 18.64 23.98 6.28
C ASP A 309 17.10 24.02 6.26
N SER A 310 16.52 24.97 5.52
CA SER A 310 15.09 24.99 5.18
C SER A 310 14.66 23.91 4.18
N ILE A 311 15.60 23.06 3.71
CA ILE A 311 15.36 21.91 2.83
C ILE A 311 15.71 20.62 3.55
N GLU A 312 14.72 19.77 3.82
CA GLU A 312 14.89 18.53 4.59
C GLU A 312 14.36 17.28 3.89
N ALA A 313 14.92 16.13 4.26
CA ALA A 313 14.41 14.82 3.84
C ALA A 313 13.50 14.22 4.93
N HIS A 314 12.51 13.42 4.54
CA HIS A 314 11.64 12.71 5.48
C HIS A 314 11.27 11.30 5.00
N HIS A 315 11.71 10.26 5.73
CA HIS A 315 11.35 8.86 5.46
C HIS A 315 11.46 7.97 6.69
N SER A 316 10.90 6.75 6.63
CA SER A 316 10.82 5.83 7.78
C SER A 316 12.16 5.37 8.34
N SER A 317 13.25 5.41 7.55
CA SER A 317 14.60 5.08 8.06
C SER A 317 15.24 6.17 8.93
N LEU A 318 14.65 7.38 9.01
CA LEU A 318 15.14 8.42 9.91
C LEU A 318 14.75 8.12 11.36
N SER A 319 15.59 8.57 12.29
CA SER A 319 15.28 8.47 13.71
C SER A 319 13.98 9.20 14.04
N ARG A 320 13.29 8.76 15.10
CA ARG A 320 12.02 9.38 15.53
C ARG A 320 12.20 10.87 15.83
N ASP A 321 13.28 11.24 16.50
CA ASP A 321 13.50 12.61 16.94
C ASP A 321 13.71 13.54 15.74
N ILE A 322 14.46 13.10 14.73
CA ILE A 322 14.64 13.83 13.46
C ILE A 322 13.30 14.00 12.74
N ARG A 323 12.50 12.93 12.64
CA ARG A 323 11.18 13.02 11.99
C ARG A 323 10.27 14.02 12.68
N LEU A 324 10.18 13.97 14.01
CA LEU A 324 9.37 14.91 14.80
C LEU A 324 9.85 16.35 14.63
N GLU A 325 11.17 16.58 14.58
CA GLU A 325 11.72 17.91 14.33
C GLU A 325 11.30 18.46 12.96
N VAL A 326 11.47 17.66 11.90
CA VAL A 326 11.06 18.03 10.54
C VAL A 326 9.56 18.28 10.46
N GLU A 327 8.73 17.41 11.07
CA GLU A 327 7.27 17.57 11.13
C GLU A 327 6.86 18.86 11.85
N GLU A 328 7.52 19.23 12.97
CA GLU A 328 7.22 20.47 13.70
C GLU A 328 7.66 21.72 12.95
N LYS A 329 8.86 21.72 12.34
CA LYS A 329 9.33 22.81 11.46
C LYS A 329 8.37 23.00 10.28
N LEU A 330 7.90 21.91 9.69
CA LEU A 330 6.92 21.92 8.61
C LEU A 330 5.56 22.49 9.07
N LYS A 331 5.05 22.08 10.24
CA LYS A 331 3.81 22.63 10.84
C LYS A 331 3.90 24.14 11.06
N LYS A 332 5.07 24.65 11.45
CA LYS A 332 5.31 26.10 11.64
C LYS A 332 5.53 26.87 10.34
N GLY A 333 5.68 26.18 9.21
CA GLY A 333 5.99 26.77 7.92
C GLY A 333 7.39 27.39 7.87
N GLU A 334 8.35 26.78 8.60
CA GLU A 334 9.77 27.17 8.66
C GLU A 334 10.58 26.53 7.52
N LEU A 335 10.07 25.45 6.91
CA LEU A 335 10.74 24.75 5.80
C LEU A 335 10.26 25.26 4.44
N LYS A 336 11.23 25.52 3.54
CA LYS A 336 10.97 25.86 2.13
C LYS A 336 10.61 24.63 1.31
N ALA A 337 11.26 23.51 1.58
CA ALA A 337 10.91 22.25 0.95
C ALA A 337 11.16 21.05 1.86
N VAL A 338 10.31 20.04 1.70
CA VAL A 338 10.54 18.73 2.30
C VAL A 338 10.46 17.68 1.21
N VAL A 339 11.46 16.80 1.13
CA VAL A 339 11.49 15.68 0.20
C VAL A 339 11.16 14.41 0.96
N SER A 340 10.03 13.77 0.64
CA SER A 340 9.57 12.59 1.34
C SER A 340 9.40 11.38 0.42
N SER A 341 9.61 10.19 0.98
CA SER A 341 9.07 8.94 0.42
C SER A 341 7.58 8.83 0.73
N THR A 342 7.05 7.65 1.03
CA THR A 342 5.62 7.46 1.41
C THR A 342 5.28 7.98 2.82
N SER A 343 6.27 8.40 3.62
CA SER A 343 6.04 8.67 5.05
C SER A 343 5.17 9.89 5.39
N LEU A 344 5.14 10.93 4.56
CA LEU A 344 4.27 12.11 4.73
C LEU A 344 2.98 12.01 3.89
N GLU A 345 2.71 10.86 3.29
CA GLU A 345 1.49 10.61 2.50
C GLU A 345 0.24 10.62 3.38
N LEU A 346 0.38 10.18 4.64
CA LEU A 346 -0.73 9.91 5.56
C LEU A 346 -0.72 10.77 6.82
N GLY A 347 -1.93 11.09 7.28
CA GLY A 347 -2.30 11.33 8.68
C GLY A 347 -1.79 12.57 9.41
N ILE A 348 -0.68 13.21 9.05
CA ILE A 348 -0.24 14.40 9.81
C ILE A 348 -1.06 15.60 9.35
N ASP A 349 -1.60 16.37 10.28
CA ASP A 349 -2.12 17.72 10.00
C ASP A 349 -0.90 18.61 9.76
N ILE A 350 -0.44 18.60 8.52
CA ILE A 350 0.72 19.36 8.10
C ILE A 350 0.21 20.78 7.83
N GLY A 351 0.83 21.76 8.50
CA GLY A 351 0.59 23.18 8.24
C GLY A 351 1.00 23.61 6.83
N TYR A 352 1.09 24.90 6.57
CA TYR A 352 1.33 25.57 5.27
C TYR A 352 2.14 24.76 4.21
N ILE A 353 1.48 24.01 3.32
CA ILE A 353 2.00 23.45 2.06
C ILE A 353 1.20 24.07 0.91
N ASP A 354 1.88 24.83 0.05
CA ASP A 354 1.22 25.48 -1.07
C ASP A 354 1.19 24.60 -2.32
N LEU A 355 2.18 23.73 -2.46
CA LEU A 355 2.39 22.89 -3.64
C LEU A 355 2.93 21.52 -3.24
N VAL A 356 2.37 20.48 -3.87
CA VAL A 356 2.93 19.13 -3.85
C VAL A 356 3.52 18.81 -5.23
N ILE A 357 4.74 18.30 -5.27
CA ILE A 357 5.38 17.79 -6.48
C ILE A 357 5.60 16.29 -6.31
N LEU A 358 5.26 15.50 -7.31
CA LEU A 358 5.55 14.06 -7.35
C LEU A 358 6.60 13.80 -8.42
N LEU A 359 7.75 13.26 -8.03
CA LEU A 359 8.77 12.79 -8.96
C LEU A 359 8.41 11.38 -9.41
N SER A 360 8.01 11.25 -10.68
CA SER A 360 7.39 10.06 -11.27
C SER A 360 6.01 9.75 -10.69
N SER A 361 5.31 8.83 -11.35
CA SER A 361 4.00 8.36 -10.97
C SER A 361 3.93 7.75 -9.56
N PRO A 362 2.87 8.02 -8.79
CA PRO A 362 2.59 7.39 -7.50
C PRO A 362 1.93 6.00 -7.65
N LYS A 363 1.82 5.46 -8.87
CA LYS A 363 1.37 4.09 -9.18
C LYS A 363 -0.09 3.76 -8.86
N SER A 364 -0.87 4.76 -8.43
CA SER A 364 -2.31 4.65 -8.19
C SER A 364 -2.92 6.03 -8.01
N VAL A 365 -4.19 6.19 -8.36
CA VAL A 365 -4.95 7.43 -8.19
C VAL A 365 -5.20 7.74 -6.72
N SER A 366 -5.43 6.72 -5.89
CA SER A 366 -5.62 6.92 -4.45
C SER A 366 -4.42 7.65 -3.83
N ARG A 367 -3.20 7.14 -4.07
CA ARG A 367 -1.97 7.77 -3.58
C ARG A 367 -1.74 9.17 -4.16
N LEU A 368 -2.06 9.37 -5.44
CA LEU A 368 -1.99 10.69 -6.09
C LEU A 368 -2.84 11.72 -5.32
N LEU A 369 -4.10 11.38 -5.04
CA LEU A 369 -5.02 12.26 -4.33
C LEU A 369 -4.63 12.47 -2.86
N GLN A 370 -4.13 11.43 -2.18
CA GLN A 370 -3.64 11.56 -0.79
C GLN A 370 -2.44 12.50 -0.69
N ARG A 371 -1.47 12.36 -1.61
CA ARG A 371 -0.28 13.21 -1.68
C ARG A 371 -0.64 14.66 -2.03
N ILE A 372 -1.41 14.88 -3.10
CA ILE A 372 -1.83 16.23 -3.52
C ILE A 372 -2.77 16.88 -2.49
N GLY A 373 -3.56 16.08 -1.78
CA GLY A 373 -4.43 16.55 -0.69
C GLY A 373 -3.68 17.20 0.48
N ARG A 374 -2.35 17.04 0.56
CA ARG A 374 -1.49 17.74 1.52
C ARG A 374 -1.30 19.22 1.18
N ALA A 375 -1.46 19.63 -0.08
CA ALA A 375 -1.43 21.04 -0.46
C ALA A 375 -2.77 21.74 -0.15
N GLY A 376 -2.71 22.96 0.38
CA GLY A 376 -3.84 23.78 0.79
C GLY A 376 -4.43 23.34 2.14
N HIS A 377 -4.58 24.27 3.08
CA HIS A 377 -5.00 23.97 4.46
C HIS A 377 -6.50 23.99 4.61
N HIS A 378 -7.18 24.83 3.85
CA HIS A 378 -8.62 24.98 3.96
C HIS A 378 -9.38 24.17 2.90
N ILE A 379 -10.58 23.72 3.28
CA ILE A 379 -11.48 22.97 2.39
C ILE A 379 -11.87 23.75 1.12
N ARG A 380 -11.76 25.08 1.15
CA ARG A 380 -12.04 25.98 0.02
C ARG A 380 -10.80 26.34 -0.79
N GLU A 381 -9.60 26.00 -0.32
CA GLU A 381 -8.36 26.23 -1.06
C GLU A 381 -8.15 25.15 -2.12
N ILE A 382 -7.45 25.50 -3.19
CA ILE A 382 -7.13 24.57 -4.28
C ILE A 382 -5.94 23.72 -3.84
N SER A 383 -6.09 22.40 -3.90
CA SER A 383 -4.94 21.49 -3.79
C SER A 383 -4.16 21.48 -5.10
N LYS A 384 -2.97 22.09 -5.09
CA LYS A 384 -2.06 22.16 -6.25
C LYS A 384 -1.08 21.00 -6.23
N GLY A 385 -1.01 20.28 -7.35
CA GLY A 385 -0.12 19.14 -7.56
C GLY A 385 0.55 19.16 -8.92
N GLU A 386 1.84 18.87 -8.97
CA GLU A 386 2.58 18.68 -10.23
C GLU A 386 3.24 17.31 -10.27
N LEU A 387 3.00 16.55 -11.34
CA LEU A 387 3.63 15.28 -11.65
C LEU A 387 4.79 15.54 -12.61
N LEU A 388 6.02 15.33 -12.16
CA LEU A 388 7.21 15.52 -12.98
C LEU A 388 7.67 14.17 -13.52
N VAL A 389 7.55 13.99 -14.83
CA VAL A 389 7.79 12.70 -15.49
C VAL A 389 9.28 12.49 -15.76
N VAL A 390 9.72 11.24 -15.75
CA VAL A 390 11.14 10.89 -15.95
C VAL A 390 11.42 10.13 -17.24
N ASP A 391 10.41 9.49 -17.83
CA ASP A 391 10.51 8.77 -19.11
C ASP A 391 9.14 8.72 -19.84
N ARG A 392 9.11 8.09 -21.02
CA ARG A 392 7.92 8.05 -21.89
C ARG A 392 6.78 7.20 -21.33
N ASP A 393 7.07 6.09 -20.63
CA ASP A 393 6.03 5.27 -20.01
C ASP A 393 5.45 5.99 -18.79
N ASP A 394 6.31 6.62 -17.99
CA ASP A 394 5.93 7.45 -16.85
C ASP A 394 5.09 8.66 -17.29
N LEU A 395 5.36 9.25 -18.46
CA LEU A 395 4.52 10.29 -19.05
C LEU A 395 3.10 9.82 -19.36
N VAL A 396 2.97 8.65 -20.00
CA VAL A 396 1.65 8.05 -20.27
C VAL A 396 0.93 7.75 -18.95
N GLU A 397 1.62 7.11 -18.01
CA GLU A 397 1.06 6.72 -16.71
C GLU A 397 0.61 7.93 -15.89
N CYS A 398 1.47 8.95 -15.72
CA CYS A 398 1.14 10.19 -15.01
C CYS A 398 -0.03 10.93 -15.65
N THR A 399 -0.11 10.95 -16.99
CA THR A 399 -1.22 11.59 -17.72
C THR A 399 -2.54 10.89 -17.44
N VAL A 400 -2.55 9.56 -17.49
CA VAL A 400 -3.74 8.75 -17.21
C VAL A 400 -4.16 8.91 -15.75
N LEU A 401 -3.23 8.80 -14.80
CA LEU A 401 -3.54 8.96 -13.37
C LEU A 401 -4.07 10.37 -13.03
N ALA A 402 -3.48 11.42 -13.62
CA ALA A 402 -3.97 12.79 -13.45
C ALA A 402 -5.40 12.95 -13.98
N GLU A 403 -5.71 12.33 -15.12
CA GLU A 403 -7.06 12.37 -15.69
C GLU A 403 -8.07 11.59 -14.84
N LEU A 404 -7.72 10.40 -14.37
CA LEU A 404 -8.57 9.62 -13.47
C LEU A 404 -8.85 10.37 -12.14
N ALA A 405 -7.84 11.06 -11.60
CA ALA A 405 -8.00 11.92 -10.43
C ALA A 405 -9.00 13.06 -10.69
N ARG A 406 -8.90 13.75 -11.84
CA ARG A 406 -9.87 14.79 -12.24
C ARG A 406 -11.28 14.23 -12.44
N GLN A 407 -11.38 13.03 -13.02
CA GLN A 407 -12.63 12.28 -13.20
C GLN A 407 -13.14 11.64 -11.90
N ARG A 408 -12.42 11.77 -10.78
CA ARG A 408 -12.81 11.23 -9.47
C ARG A 408 -12.91 9.70 -9.43
N LYS A 409 -12.16 9.01 -10.30
CA LYS A 409 -12.08 7.55 -10.36
C LYS A 409 -10.87 7.08 -9.55
N ILE A 410 -11.12 6.38 -8.45
CA ILE A 410 -10.10 5.90 -7.52
C ILE A 410 -10.01 4.38 -7.64
N ASP A 411 -8.79 3.84 -7.56
CA ASP A 411 -8.55 2.39 -7.56
C ASP A 411 -9.25 1.68 -6.39
N ASN A 412 -9.72 0.46 -6.64
CA ASN A 412 -10.33 -0.37 -5.62
C ASN A 412 -9.29 -0.90 -4.62
N ILE A 413 -9.62 -0.90 -3.32
CA ILE A 413 -8.81 -1.55 -2.30
C ILE A 413 -9.03 -3.07 -2.30
N HIS A 414 -8.04 -3.81 -1.80
CA HIS A 414 -8.12 -5.25 -1.62
C HIS A 414 -8.20 -5.60 -0.14
N ILE A 415 -9.37 -6.06 0.33
CA ILE A 415 -9.54 -6.43 1.74
C ILE A 415 -9.22 -7.92 1.93
N PRO A 416 -8.21 -8.30 2.74
CA PRO A 416 -7.87 -9.71 2.95
C PRO A 416 -9.04 -10.51 3.54
N VAL A 417 -9.32 -11.69 2.99
CA VAL A 417 -10.41 -12.57 3.43
C VAL A 417 -9.82 -13.80 4.13
N ASN A 418 -10.42 -14.17 5.25
CA ASN A 418 -10.09 -15.34 6.07
C ASN A 418 -8.60 -15.51 6.45
N PRO A 419 -7.88 -14.46 6.92
CA PRO A 419 -6.48 -14.65 7.33
C PRO A 419 -6.37 -15.54 8.58
N LEU A 420 -6.02 -16.82 8.41
CA LEU A 420 -6.12 -17.84 9.46
C LEU A 420 -5.08 -17.69 10.58
N ASP A 421 -3.95 -17.04 10.30
CA ASP A 421 -2.96 -16.68 11.31
C ASP A 421 -3.50 -15.60 12.27
N VAL A 422 -4.27 -14.64 11.75
CA VAL A 422 -5.01 -13.64 12.53
C VAL A 422 -6.14 -14.29 13.33
N LEU A 423 -6.87 -15.24 12.73
CA LEU A 423 -7.91 -16.02 13.42
C LEU A 423 -7.35 -16.70 14.69
N SER A 424 -6.12 -17.22 14.62
CA SER A 424 -5.44 -17.80 15.79
C SER A 424 -5.32 -16.81 16.95
N GLN A 425 -5.04 -15.53 16.66
CA GLN A 425 -4.99 -14.46 17.66
C GLN A 425 -6.36 -14.14 18.23
N LEU A 426 -7.38 -14.08 17.39
CA LEU A 426 -8.76 -13.78 17.78
C LEU A 426 -9.35 -14.85 18.69
N ILE A 427 -9.05 -16.13 18.44
CA ILE A 427 -9.48 -17.26 19.29
C ILE A 427 -8.87 -17.11 20.70
N ILE A 428 -7.56 -16.83 20.78
CA ILE A 428 -6.89 -16.65 22.07
C ILE A 428 -7.40 -15.40 22.78
N ALA A 429 -7.58 -14.28 22.07
CA ALA A 429 -8.12 -13.05 22.63
C ALA A 429 -9.51 -13.26 23.24
N SER A 430 -10.42 -13.92 22.50
CA SER A 430 -11.77 -14.26 22.97
C SER A 430 -11.73 -15.12 24.24
N SER A 431 -10.87 -16.13 24.25
CA SER A 431 -10.71 -17.04 25.39
C SER A 431 -10.07 -16.34 26.62
N LEU A 432 -9.29 -15.28 26.42
CA LEU A 432 -8.73 -14.44 27.51
C LEU A 432 -9.78 -13.53 28.13
N ILE A 433 -10.80 -13.14 27.36
CA ILE A 433 -11.91 -12.28 27.77
C ILE A 433 -12.97 -13.11 28.50
N LYS A 434 -13.37 -14.24 27.88
CA LYS A 434 -14.34 -15.22 28.38
C LYS A 434 -13.70 -16.62 28.42
N PRO A 435 -13.25 -17.10 29.60
CA PRO A 435 -12.48 -18.34 29.74
C PRO A 435 -13.15 -19.66 29.29
N GLU A 436 -14.45 -19.65 28.99
CA GLU A 436 -15.24 -20.81 28.57
C GLU A 436 -16.23 -20.39 27.46
N VAL A 437 -15.70 -19.98 26.30
CA VAL A 437 -16.51 -19.71 25.11
C VAL A 437 -16.76 -21.01 24.34
N THR A 438 -17.97 -21.17 23.79
CA THR A 438 -18.26 -22.35 22.95
C THR A 438 -17.73 -22.16 21.53
N LYS A 439 -17.41 -23.25 20.80
CA LYS A 439 -16.95 -23.17 19.41
C LYS A 439 -17.98 -22.45 18.55
N THR A 440 -19.28 -22.79 18.70
CA THR A 440 -20.39 -22.18 17.96
C THR A 440 -20.56 -20.69 18.26
N GLU A 441 -20.53 -20.30 19.54
CA GLU A 441 -20.60 -18.88 19.93
C GLU A 441 -19.44 -18.09 19.31
N LEU A 442 -18.21 -18.61 19.42
CA LEU A 442 -17.04 -17.94 18.87
C LEU A 442 -17.09 -17.84 17.34
N TYR A 443 -17.47 -18.91 16.66
CA TYR A 443 -17.63 -18.90 15.20
C TYR A 443 -18.64 -17.84 14.74
N ASN A 444 -19.78 -17.72 15.42
CA ASN A 444 -20.80 -16.70 15.11
C ASN A 444 -20.28 -15.28 15.33
N ILE A 445 -19.52 -15.04 16.41
CA ILE A 445 -18.90 -13.73 16.67
C ILE A 445 -17.90 -13.40 15.56
N ILE A 446 -17.00 -14.32 15.22
CA ILE A 446 -15.95 -14.10 14.22
C ILE A 446 -16.55 -13.87 12.83
N THR A 447 -17.51 -14.70 12.40
CA THR A 447 -18.17 -14.58 11.08
C THR A 447 -19.10 -13.36 10.96
N SER A 448 -19.35 -12.66 12.07
CA SER A 448 -20.00 -11.34 12.04
C SER A 448 -19.06 -10.23 11.56
N SER A 449 -17.74 -10.46 11.56
CA SER A 449 -16.78 -9.52 10.96
C SER A 449 -16.74 -9.66 9.44
N TYR A 450 -16.34 -8.59 8.74
CA TYR A 450 -16.25 -8.63 7.28
C TYR A 450 -15.20 -9.64 6.79
N ASN A 451 -13.98 -9.57 7.34
CA ASN A 451 -12.85 -10.38 6.89
C ASN A 451 -13.08 -11.88 7.04
N PHE A 452 -13.88 -12.30 8.03
CA PHE A 452 -14.18 -13.70 8.30
C PHE A 452 -15.62 -14.09 7.93
N SER A 453 -16.33 -13.25 7.17
CA SER A 453 -17.72 -13.50 6.78
C SER A 453 -17.91 -14.75 5.90
N LEU A 454 -16.85 -15.16 5.21
CA LEU A 454 -16.75 -16.36 4.37
C LEU A 454 -15.94 -17.49 5.05
N LEU A 455 -15.64 -17.39 6.35
CA LEU A 455 -14.87 -18.41 7.06
C LEU A 455 -15.70 -19.69 7.15
N THR A 456 -15.17 -20.80 6.65
CA THR A 456 -15.84 -22.10 6.74
C THR A 456 -15.73 -22.67 8.15
N TRP A 457 -16.69 -23.49 8.57
CA TRP A 457 -16.59 -24.20 9.85
C TRP A 457 -15.34 -25.09 9.90
N LYS A 458 -15.00 -25.74 8.78
CA LYS A 458 -13.80 -26.57 8.66
C LYS A 458 -12.53 -25.77 8.92
N ASP A 459 -12.33 -24.64 8.25
CA ASP A 459 -11.11 -23.82 8.46
C ASP A 459 -11.02 -23.30 9.90
N PHE A 460 -12.16 -22.97 10.50
CA PHE A 460 -12.22 -22.59 11.91
C PHE A 460 -11.82 -23.74 12.84
N GLU A 461 -12.31 -24.96 12.57
CA GLU A 461 -11.97 -26.16 13.33
C GLU A 461 -10.51 -26.56 13.15
N ASP A 462 -9.96 -26.51 11.93
CA ASP A 462 -8.55 -26.80 11.66
C ASP A 462 -7.62 -25.86 12.48
N VAL A 463 -7.98 -24.58 12.62
CA VAL A 463 -7.23 -23.63 13.48
C VAL A 463 -7.38 -23.97 14.97
N LEU A 464 -8.55 -24.43 15.42
CA LEU A 464 -8.74 -24.88 16.80
C LEU A 464 -7.92 -26.14 17.10
N GLU A 465 -7.91 -27.11 16.20
CA GLU A 465 -7.10 -28.33 16.33
C GLU A 465 -5.60 -28.00 16.38
N TYR A 466 -5.17 -27.06 15.55
CA TYR A 466 -3.81 -26.52 15.58
C TYR A 466 -3.47 -25.90 16.93
N LEU A 467 -4.31 -24.99 17.44
CA LEU A 467 -4.09 -24.39 18.76
C LEU A 467 -4.24 -25.40 19.91
N GLY A 468 -4.99 -26.48 19.70
CA GLY A 468 -5.20 -27.60 20.62
C GLY A 468 -4.03 -28.57 20.72
N GLY A 469 -3.16 -28.59 19.69
CA GLY A 469 -1.98 -29.46 19.62
C GLY A 469 -2.22 -30.81 18.94
N ASN A 470 -3.29 -30.96 18.15
CA ASN A 470 -3.70 -32.24 17.57
C ASN A 470 -2.84 -32.69 16.36
N PHE A 471 -1.90 -31.85 15.90
CA PHE A 471 -0.99 -32.14 14.78
C PHE A 471 0.39 -32.67 15.21
N GLU A 472 0.56 -33.07 16.47
CA GLU A 472 1.80 -33.70 17.00
C GLU A 472 3.08 -32.87 16.77
N LEU A 473 3.02 -31.54 16.94
CA LEU A 473 4.16 -30.63 16.74
C LEU A 473 4.91 -30.26 18.04
N GLU A 474 4.59 -30.92 19.16
CA GLU A 474 5.16 -30.57 20.48
C GLU A 474 6.66 -30.90 20.57
N ASP A 475 7.12 -31.95 19.91
CA ASP A 475 8.53 -32.35 19.77
C ASP A 475 9.38 -31.27 19.06
N LYS A 476 8.76 -30.51 18.17
CA LYS A 476 9.33 -29.39 17.43
C LYS A 476 9.14 -28.04 18.14
N GLY A 477 8.68 -28.05 19.40
CA GLY A 477 8.54 -26.87 20.24
C GLY A 477 7.27 -26.05 20.02
N VAL A 478 6.29 -26.58 19.27
CA VAL A 478 4.98 -25.94 19.07
C VAL A 478 4.01 -26.45 20.12
N TYR A 479 3.95 -25.75 21.25
CA TYR A 479 3.04 -26.12 22.34
C TYR A 479 1.59 -25.73 22.02
N SER A 480 0.64 -26.52 22.50
CA SER A 480 -0.78 -26.19 22.49
C SER A 480 -1.12 -24.99 23.39
N LYS A 481 -2.02 -24.12 22.93
CA LYS A 481 -2.42 -22.86 23.59
C LYS A 481 -3.82 -22.95 24.20
N ILE A 482 -4.64 -23.86 23.70
CA ILE A 482 -5.98 -24.15 24.20
C ILE A 482 -6.12 -25.63 24.56
N ARG A 483 -7.21 -25.96 25.24
CA ARG A 483 -7.77 -27.30 25.39
C ARG A 483 -9.18 -27.28 24.82
N LEU A 484 -9.50 -28.28 24.03
CA LEU A 484 -10.82 -28.50 23.48
C LEU A 484 -11.53 -29.55 24.34
N TYR A 485 -12.68 -29.20 24.89
CA TYR A 485 -13.58 -30.12 25.62
C TYR A 485 -14.93 -30.08 24.93
N ASP A 486 -15.22 -31.08 24.08
CA ASP A 486 -16.40 -31.10 23.21
C ASP A 486 -16.56 -29.76 22.44
N ASN A 487 -17.56 -28.97 22.83
CA ASN A 487 -17.88 -27.67 22.23
C ASN A 487 -17.26 -26.47 22.98
N VAL A 488 -16.45 -26.67 24.03
CA VAL A 488 -15.90 -25.59 24.87
C VAL A 488 -14.41 -25.41 24.66
N ILE A 489 -14.00 -24.15 24.49
CA ILE A 489 -12.60 -23.75 24.35
C ILE A 489 -12.09 -23.23 25.70
N LYS A 490 -11.02 -23.84 26.23
CA LYS A 490 -10.35 -23.41 27.47
C LYS A 490 -8.89 -23.05 27.22
N LEU A 491 -8.39 -22.03 27.90
CA LEU A 491 -6.97 -21.64 27.80
C LEU A 491 -6.05 -22.62 28.54
N LYS A 492 -4.88 -22.93 27.94
CA LYS A 492 -3.77 -23.54 28.68
C LYS A 492 -3.03 -22.51 29.54
N LYS A 493 -2.35 -23.03 30.57
CA LYS A 493 -1.48 -22.22 31.45
C LYS A 493 -0.34 -21.63 30.62
N GLY A 494 -0.12 -20.32 30.74
CA GLY A 494 0.95 -19.61 30.01
C GLY A 494 0.49 -18.92 28.72
N THR A 495 -0.68 -19.26 28.17
CA THR A 495 -1.20 -18.65 26.93
C THR A 495 -1.38 -17.13 27.04
N ARG A 496 -1.79 -16.63 28.21
CA ARG A 496 -1.88 -15.17 28.47
C ARG A 496 -0.53 -14.45 28.29
N MET A 497 0.56 -15.07 28.72
CA MET A 497 1.91 -14.52 28.56
C MET A 497 2.32 -14.56 27.10
N ILE A 498 2.03 -15.67 26.40
CA ILE A 498 2.29 -15.80 24.97
C ILE A 498 1.57 -14.68 24.20
N PHE A 499 0.27 -14.51 24.42
CA PHE A 499 -0.52 -13.47 23.75
C PHE A 499 0.02 -12.06 24.04
N THR A 500 0.22 -11.72 25.31
CA THR A 500 0.71 -10.38 25.70
C THR A 500 2.05 -10.02 25.06
N MET A 501 2.94 -10.99 24.88
CA MET A 501 4.31 -10.76 24.40
C MET A 501 4.49 -10.90 22.89
N ASN A 502 3.52 -11.49 22.18
CA ASN A 502 3.65 -11.85 20.77
C ASN A 502 2.47 -11.40 19.89
N SER A 503 1.39 -10.86 20.47
CA SER A 503 0.23 -10.40 19.68
C SER A 503 0.56 -9.21 18.78
N GLY A 504 -0.09 -9.19 17.61
CA GLY A 504 0.10 -8.20 16.56
C GLY A 504 0.28 -8.88 15.21
N THR A 505 0.11 -8.12 14.12
CA THR A 505 0.18 -8.66 12.76
C THR A 505 1.35 -8.09 11.94
N ILE A 506 2.11 -7.15 12.51
CA ILE A 506 3.33 -6.63 11.90
C ILE A 506 4.45 -7.66 12.11
N PRO A 507 5.01 -8.26 11.03
CA PRO A 507 6.14 -9.18 11.15
C PRO A 507 7.43 -8.43 11.54
N ASP A 508 8.39 -9.15 12.11
CA ASP A 508 9.73 -8.57 12.30
C ASP A 508 10.53 -8.80 11.01
N GLU A 509 10.97 -7.72 10.37
CA GLU A 509 11.87 -7.75 9.21
C GLU A 509 13.33 -7.90 9.66
N ALA A 510 14.10 -8.69 8.92
CA ALA A 510 15.53 -8.84 9.14
C ALA A 510 16.38 -8.22 8.03
N LYS A 511 17.57 -7.74 8.41
CA LYS A 511 18.70 -7.64 7.49
C LYS A 511 19.32 -9.02 7.33
N ILE A 512 19.65 -9.39 6.10
CA ILE A 512 20.04 -10.75 5.73
C ILE A 512 21.49 -10.75 5.31
N ALA A 513 22.32 -11.44 6.08
CA ALA A 513 23.75 -11.46 5.83
C ALA A 513 24.06 -12.27 4.55
N VAL A 514 24.85 -11.68 3.66
CA VAL A 514 25.29 -12.29 2.40
C VAL A 514 26.71 -12.80 2.56
N PHE A 515 26.93 -14.06 2.20
CA PHE A 515 28.23 -14.72 2.21
C PHE A 515 28.52 -15.31 0.84
N THR A 516 29.78 -15.30 0.42
CA THR A 516 30.20 -16.08 -0.74
C THR A 516 30.16 -17.58 -0.44
N ASP A 517 30.18 -18.41 -1.47
CA ASP A 517 30.44 -19.86 -1.39
C ASP A 517 31.73 -20.22 -0.63
N ALA A 518 32.76 -19.35 -0.69
CA ALA A 518 33.96 -19.40 0.16
C ALA A 518 33.77 -18.89 1.61
N ASN A 519 32.52 -18.73 2.07
CA ASN A 519 32.13 -18.29 3.41
C ASN A 519 32.67 -16.90 3.82
N LYS A 520 32.92 -16.01 2.84
CA LYS A 520 33.33 -14.62 3.10
C LYS A 520 32.09 -13.72 3.17
N TYR A 521 31.96 -12.94 4.24
CA TYR A 521 30.88 -11.95 4.37
C TYR A 521 31.04 -10.81 3.35
N VAL A 522 29.93 -10.45 2.70
CA VAL A 522 29.88 -9.44 1.62
C VAL A 522 29.07 -8.20 2.03
N GLY A 523 27.96 -8.38 2.74
CA GLY A 523 27.06 -7.29 3.09
C GLY A 523 25.72 -7.81 3.62
N ASN A 524 24.70 -6.96 3.64
CA ASN A 524 23.35 -7.35 4.01
C ASN A 524 22.32 -6.96 2.94
N LEU A 525 21.30 -7.80 2.77
CA LEU A 525 20.11 -7.52 1.97
C LEU A 525 18.91 -7.23 2.87
N GLU A 526 17.92 -6.52 2.32
CA GLU A 526 16.59 -6.47 2.90
C GLU A 526 15.86 -7.80 2.70
N GLU A 527 15.00 -8.18 3.64
CA GLU A 527 14.28 -9.45 3.57
C GLU A 527 13.35 -9.55 2.36
N GLU A 528 12.65 -8.47 2.04
CA GLU A 528 11.77 -8.39 0.87
C GLU A 528 12.52 -8.57 -0.45
N PHE A 529 13.76 -8.08 -0.54
CA PHE A 529 14.62 -8.32 -1.69
C PHE A 529 15.07 -9.78 -1.75
N ALA A 530 15.36 -10.40 -0.62
CA ALA A 530 15.71 -11.83 -0.59
C ALA A 530 14.50 -12.75 -0.83
N GLU A 531 13.25 -12.29 -0.68
CA GLU A 531 12.03 -13.06 -0.99
C GLU A 531 11.87 -13.35 -2.48
N ILE A 532 12.37 -12.45 -3.34
CA ILE A 532 12.18 -12.52 -4.79
C ILE A 532 13.33 -13.24 -5.52
N LEU A 533 14.46 -13.49 -4.85
CA LEU A 533 15.63 -14.13 -5.45
C LEU A 533 15.38 -15.62 -5.74
N SER A 534 15.82 -16.05 -6.91
CA SER A 534 15.84 -17.44 -7.38
C SER A 534 17.27 -17.85 -7.73
N PRO A 535 17.66 -19.13 -7.59
CA PRO A 535 18.98 -19.61 -8.01
C PRO A 535 19.33 -19.16 -9.43
N GLY A 536 20.53 -18.61 -9.60
CA GLY A 536 21.00 -18.00 -10.86
C GLY A 536 20.73 -16.50 -10.97
N ASP A 537 19.95 -15.90 -10.07
CA ASP A 537 19.72 -14.45 -10.10
C ASP A 537 20.99 -13.67 -9.74
N ILE A 538 21.33 -12.68 -10.56
CA ILE A 538 22.50 -11.81 -10.34
C ILE A 538 22.02 -10.48 -9.78
N PHE A 539 22.66 -9.98 -8.72
CA PHE A 539 22.31 -8.69 -8.14
C PHE A 539 23.56 -7.94 -7.68
N ILE A 540 23.41 -6.64 -7.40
CA ILE A 540 24.50 -5.83 -6.86
C ILE A 540 24.45 -5.71 -5.36
N LEU A 541 25.61 -5.88 -4.73
CA LEU A 541 25.82 -5.55 -3.34
C LEU A 541 27.19 -4.89 -3.15
N GLY A 542 27.21 -3.70 -2.56
CA GLY A 542 28.48 -2.97 -2.34
C GLY A 542 29.23 -2.63 -3.65
N GLY A 543 28.51 -2.43 -4.75
CA GLY A 543 29.09 -2.07 -6.06
C GLY A 543 29.69 -3.23 -6.84
N ARG A 544 29.49 -4.48 -6.41
CA ARG A 544 29.91 -5.70 -7.13
C ARG A 544 28.72 -6.61 -7.40
N THR A 545 28.84 -7.46 -8.42
CA THR A 545 27.81 -8.38 -8.88
C THR A 545 27.98 -9.76 -8.27
N TYR A 546 26.87 -10.35 -7.85
CA TYR A 546 26.81 -11.63 -7.16
C TYR A 546 25.65 -12.46 -7.70
N GLU A 547 25.93 -13.71 -8.06
CA GLU A 547 24.92 -14.70 -8.43
C GLU A 547 24.38 -15.38 -7.15
N PHE A 548 23.07 -15.35 -6.97
CA PHE A 548 22.36 -16.02 -5.90
C PHE A 548 22.39 -17.54 -6.13
N LEU A 549 22.95 -18.28 -5.18
CA LEU A 549 22.96 -19.74 -5.23
C LEU A 549 21.81 -20.32 -4.41
N THR A 550 21.72 -19.90 -3.15
CA THR A 550 20.74 -20.44 -2.20
C THR A 550 20.63 -19.57 -0.94
N SER A 551 19.62 -19.83 -0.12
CA SER A 551 19.53 -19.33 1.24
C SER A 551 19.63 -20.46 2.25
N LYS A 552 20.20 -20.18 3.43
CA LYS A 552 20.20 -21.09 4.59
C LYS A 552 19.92 -20.29 5.86
N GLY A 553 18.72 -20.43 6.41
CA GLY A 553 18.28 -19.58 7.52
C GLY A 553 18.28 -18.11 7.10
N ASN A 554 18.84 -17.23 7.94
CA ASN A 554 18.95 -15.81 7.63
C ASN A 554 20.27 -15.42 6.91
N LYS A 555 20.80 -16.35 6.10
CA LYS A 555 21.98 -16.13 5.27
C LYS A 555 21.68 -16.40 3.81
N VAL A 556 22.21 -15.56 2.94
CA VAL A 556 22.21 -15.74 1.49
C VAL A 556 23.61 -16.15 1.06
N ILE A 557 23.71 -17.22 0.27
CA ILE A 557 24.98 -17.71 -0.28
C ILE A 557 25.04 -17.33 -1.75
N VAL A 558 26.14 -16.69 -2.14
CA VAL A 558 26.36 -16.18 -3.51
C VAL A 558 27.68 -16.65 -4.11
N HIS A 559 27.76 -16.63 -5.44
CA HIS A 559 29.00 -16.71 -6.18
C HIS A 559 29.36 -15.31 -6.72
N PRO A 560 30.63 -14.86 -6.67
CA PRO A 560 31.04 -13.62 -7.35
C PRO A 560 30.77 -13.74 -8.86
N ALA A 561 30.03 -12.78 -9.40
CA ALA A 561 29.66 -12.74 -10.81
C ALA A 561 30.19 -11.47 -11.47
N ASP A 562 31.45 -11.12 -11.17
CA ASP A 562 32.07 -9.84 -11.56
C ASP A 562 31.92 -9.56 -13.07
N GLY A 563 31.30 -8.43 -13.42
CA GLY A 563 31.08 -8.02 -14.80
C GLY A 563 29.86 -8.66 -15.49
N GLN A 564 29.20 -9.64 -14.88
CA GLN A 564 27.93 -10.15 -15.37
C GLN A 564 26.78 -9.17 -15.09
N ARG A 565 25.76 -9.19 -15.94
CA ARG A 565 24.62 -8.27 -15.84
C ARG A 565 23.69 -8.70 -14.69
N PRO A 566 23.16 -7.77 -13.89
CA PRO A 566 22.21 -8.10 -12.84
C PRO A 566 20.90 -8.57 -13.48
N THR A 567 20.20 -9.48 -12.82
CA THR A 567 18.89 -9.96 -13.23
C THR A 567 17.78 -9.38 -12.35
N VAL A 568 18.10 -8.99 -11.11
CA VAL A 568 17.15 -8.46 -10.14
C VAL A 568 17.64 -7.11 -9.59
N PRO A 569 16.80 -6.05 -9.59
CA PRO A 569 17.22 -4.71 -9.23
C PRO A 569 17.21 -4.47 -7.71
N SER A 570 18.27 -3.87 -7.18
CA SER A 570 18.60 -3.66 -5.76
C SER A 570 17.57 -2.85 -4.97
N TRP A 571 16.67 -2.15 -5.65
CA TRP A 571 15.61 -1.32 -5.09
C TRP A 571 14.20 -1.91 -5.31
N PHE A 572 14.07 -3.17 -5.72
CA PHE A 572 12.79 -3.78 -6.06
C PHE A 572 11.79 -3.76 -4.89
N SER A 573 12.26 -4.00 -3.66
CA SER A 573 11.44 -4.01 -2.42
C SER A 573 10.73 -2.67 -2.18
N GLU A 574 11.35 -1.55 -2.55
CA GLU A 574 10.80 -0.21 -2.33
C GLU A 574 9.84 0.25 -3.45
N MET A 575 9.75 -0.46 -4.59
CA MET A 575 8.95 -0.01 -5.72
C MET A 575 7.45 -0.26 -5.53
N LEU A 576 6.65 0.80 -5.59
CA LEU A 576 5.19 0.71 -5.59
C LEU A 576 4.68 0.02 -6.88
N PRO A 577 3.76 -0.97 -6.80
CA PRO A 577 3.16 -1.59 -7.99
C PRO A 577 2.07 -0.69 -8.58
N LEU A 578 1.99 -0.61 -9.92
CA LEU A 578 0.84 -0.02 -10.59
C LEU A 578 -0.44 -0.80 -10.25
N ALA A 579 -1.48 -0.09 -9.82
CA ALA A 579 -2.78 -0.67 -9.50
C ALA A 579 -3.47 -1.28 -10.74
N TYR A 580 -4.26 -2.34 -10.54
CA TYR A 580 -4.98 -3.05 -11.61
C TYR A 580 -5.86 -2.11 -12.44
N ASP A 581 -6.74 -1.35 -11.77
CA ASP A 581 -7.68 -0.42 -12.42
C ASP A 581 -6.92 0.66 -13.23
N SER A 582 -5.89 1.25 -12.64
CA SER A 582 -5.00 2.21 -13.32
C SER A 582 -4.32 1.61 -14.56
N ALA A 583 -3.81 0.38 -14.48
CA ALA A 583 -3.15 -0.28 -15.60
C ALA A 583 -4.11 -0.53 -16.78
N LEU A 584 -5.35 -0.94 -16.50
CA LEU A 584 -6.38 -1.09 -17.54
C LEU A 584 -6.65 0.23 -18.26
N GLU A 585 -6.72 1.34 -17.53
CA GLU A 585 -6.94 2.66 -18.13
C GLU A 585 -5.74 3.13 -18.96
N VAL A 586 -4.50 2.78 -18.57
CA VAL A 586 -3.30 2.97 -19.41
C VAL A 586 -3.42 2.17 -20.71
N GLY A 587 -3.89 0.92 -20.65
CA GLY A 587 -4.14 0.09 -21.83
C GLY A 587 -5.20 0.68 -22.76
N LYS A 588 -6.30 1.20 -22.20
CA LYS A 588 -7.35 1.90 -22.96
C LYS A 588 -6.83 3.17 -23.62
N PHE A 589 -6.02 3.95 -22.90
CA PHE A 589 -5.38 5.16 -23.43
C PHE A 589 -4.50 4.84 -24.65
N ARG A 590 -3.66 3.80 -24.56
CA ARG A 590 -2.83 3.35 -25.71
C ARG A 590 -3.69 3.00 -26.92
N GLY A 591 -4.81 2.31 -26.70
CA GLY A 591 -5.78 1.99 -27.74
C GLY A 591 -6.49 3.22 -28.33
N GLU A 592 -6.83 4.21 -27.50
CA GLU A 592 -7.42 5.48 -27.95
C GLU A 592 -6.46 6.26 -28.84
N VAL A 593 -5.22 6.49 -28.40
CA VAL A 593 -4.22 7.24 -29.19
C VAL A 593 -3.90 6.51 -30.48
N SER A 594 -3.83 5.17 -30.47
CA SER A 594 -3.69 4.38 -31.69
C SER A 594 -4.81 4.63 -32.71
N LYS A 595 -6.07 4.80 -32.27
CA LYS A 595 -7.19 5.16 -33.17
C LYS A 595 -7.10 6.60 -33.66
N ILE A 596 -6.63 7.52 -32.81
CA ILE A 596 -6.42 8.92 -33.18
C ILE A 596 -5.38 9.00 -34.31
N ILE A 597 -4.28 8.24 -34.22
CA ILE A 597 -3.25 8.13 -35.27
C ILE A 597 -3.86 7.73 -36.62
N ASP A 598 -4.86 6.84 -36.65
CA ASP A 598 -5.48 6.39 -37.91
C ASP A 598 -6.48 7.40 -38.50
N THR A 599 -7.04 8.26 -37.67
CA THR A 599 -8.24 9.03 -38.01
C THR A 599 -8.01 10.54 -38.07
N MET A 600 -6.91 11.04 -37.51
CA MET A 600 -6.63 12.47 -37.42
C MET A 600 -5.23 12.80 -37.96
N PRO A 601 -5.07 13.91 -38.70
CA PRO A 601 -3.76 14.46 -38.99
C PRO A 601 -3.00 14.82 -37.70
N LEU A 602 -1.67 14.71 -37.74
CA LEU A 602 -0.76 14.90 -36.59
C LEU A 602 -1.09 16.15 -35.75
N GLU A 603 -1.18 17.33 -36.36
CA GLU A 603 -1.44 18.58 -35.63
C GLU A 603 -2.76 18.55 -34.86
N LYS A 604 -3.83 17.99 -35.47
CA LYS A 604 -5.13 17.84 -34.83
C LYS A 604 -5.11 16.80 -33.72
N ALA A 605 -4.36 15.71 -33.91
CA ALA A 605 -4.17 14.69 -32.90
C ALA A 605 -3.48 15.26 -31.65
N ILE A 606 -2.38 16.01 -31.82
CA ILE A 606 -1.66 16.68 -30.73
C ILE A 606 -2.59 17.65 -29.98
N ASP A 607 -3.31 18.51 -30.71
CA ASP A 607 -4.24 19.47 -30.11
C ASP A 607 -5.38 18.77 -29.34
N TYR A 608 -5.91 17.67 -29.88
CA TYR A 608 -6.94 16.88 -29.23
C TYR A 608 -6.42 16.24 -27.93
N ILE A 609 -5.27 15.56 -27.98
CA ILE A 609 -4.67 14.89 -26.81
C ILE A 609 -4.32 15.93 -25.74
N SER A 610 -3.69 17.05 -26.12
CA SER A 610 -3.32 18.14 -25.21
C SER A 610 -4.53 18.71 -24.47
N ARG A 611 -5.62 19.02 -25.20
CA ARG A 611 -6.86 19.56 -24.61
C ARG A 611 -7.59 18.55 -23.75
N LYS A 612 -7.73 17.30 -24.22
CA LYS A 612 -8.44 16.24 -23.50
C LYS A 612 -7.80 15.97 -22.15
N TYR A 613 -6.47 15.82 -22.12
CA TYR A 613 -5.73 15.40 -20.92
C TYR A 613 -5.13 16.55 -20.10
N HIS A 614 -5.33 17.80 -20.53
CA HIS A 614 -4.83 19.01 -19.88
C HIS A 614 -3.30 19.01 -19.70
N ILE A 615 -2.60 18.72 -20.80
CA ILE A 615 -1.13 18.65 -20.85
C ILE A 615 -0.58 19.56 -21.95
N SER A 616 0.72 19.85 -21.94
CA SER A 616 1.36 20.64 -22.99
C SER A 616 1.30 19.93 -24.35
N LYS A 617 1.42 20.71 -25.44
CA LYS A 617 1.52 20.14 -26.80
C LYS A 617 2.76 19.27 -26.96
N ASP A 618 3.87 19.64 -26.34
CA ASP A 618 5.09 18.83 -26.34
C ASP A 618 4.86 17.47 -25.68
N ALA A 619 4.20 17.42 -24.52
CA ALA A 619 3.84 16.17 -23.86
C ALA A 619 2.89 15.31 -24.71
N ALA A 620 1.88 15.93 -25.31
CA ALA A 620 0.95 15.25 -26.21
C ALA A 620 1.66 14.68 -27.44
N PHE A 621 2.60 15.43 -28.02
CA PHE A 621 3.43 14.98 -29.13
C PHE A 621 4.34 13.81 -28.73
N SER A 622 5.05 13.89 -27.61
CA SER A 622 5.92 12.80 -27.15
C SER A 622 5.14 11.49 -26.96
N MET A 623 3.92 11.55 -26.41
CA MET A 623 3.07 10.36 -26.28
C MET A 623 2.54 9.86 -27.64
N TYR A 624 2.10 10.78 -28.51
CA TYR A 624 1.68 10.43 -29.86
C TYR A 624 2.80 9.69 -30.60
N GLN A 625 4.01 10.26 -30.58
CA GLN A 625 5.17 9.71 -31.25
C GLN A 625 5.54 8.34 -30.67
N TYR A 626 5.55 8.19 -29.34
CA TYR A 626 5.84 6.91 -28.70
C TYR A 626 4.89 5.79 -29.15
N ILE A 627 3.59 6.07 -29.19
CA ILE A 627 2.57 5.10 -29.63
C ILE A 627 2.61 4.89 -31.15
N TYR A 628 2.95 5.92 -31.92
CA TYR A 628 3.13 5.84 -33.37
C TYR A 628 4.30 4.94 -33.74
N GLU A 629 5.46 5.11 -33.10
CA GLU A 629 6.65 4.27 -33.29
C GLU A 629 6.34 2.81 -33.03
N GLU A 630 5.69 2.52 -31.89
CA GLU A 630 5.24 1.17 -31.53
C GLU A 630 4.30 0.59 -32.59
N LYS A 631 3.30 1.38 -33.00
CA LYS A 631 2.30 0.95 -33.99
C LYS A 631 2.95 0.60 -35.32
N MET A 632 3.88 1.41 -35.78
CA MET A 632 4.59 1.16 -37.04
C MET A 632 5.52 -0.06 -36.93
N PHE A 633 6.19 -0.23 -35.79
CA PHE A 633 7.09 -1.35 -35.57
C PHE A 633 6.37 -2.70 -35.60
N THR A 634 5.22 -2.76 -34.93
CA THR A 634 4.41 -3.97 -34.71
C THR A 634 3.44 -4.28 -35.86
N GLY A 635 3.43 -3.47 -36.94
CA GLY A 635 2.49 -3.65 -38.06
C GLY A 635 1.04 -3.31 -37.72
N GLY A 636 0.83 -2.32 -36.84
CA GLY A 636 -0.49 -1.81 -36.44
C GLY A 636 -1.02 -2.36 -35.11
N ILE A 637 -0.27 -3.25 -34.44
CA ILE A 637 -0.73 -3.97 -33.25
C ILE A 637 -0.28 -3.23 -31.99
N ILE A 638 -1.22 -2.63 -31.26
CA ILE A 638 -0.93 -1.98 -29.98
C ILE A 638 -1.47 -2.83 -28.82
N PRO A 639 -0.66 -3.16 -27.80
CA PRO A 639 -1.15 -3.79 -26.57
C PRO A 639 -2.08 -2.86 -25.81
N THR A 640 -3.21 -3.39 -25.33
CA THR A 640 -4.30 -2.65 -24.68
C THR A 640 -4.89 -3.49 -23.54
N ASP A 641 -5.95 -3.00 -22.88
CA ASP A 641 -6.73 -3.75 -21.91
C ASP A 641 -7.42 -5.01 -22.49
N LYS A 642 -7.47 -5.14 -23.83
CA LYS A 642 -8.09 -6.26 -24.55
C LYS A 642 -7.15 -6.97 -25.52
N LEU A 643 -5.86 -6.66 -25.48
CA LEU A 643 -4.85 -7.29 -26.34
C LEU A 643 -3.52 -7.41 -25.61
N ILE A 644 -3.08 -8.65 -25.42
CA ILE A 644 -1.71 -8.97 -25.02
C ILE A 644 -0.88 -9.16 -26.28
N LEU A 645 0.21 -8.39 -26.38
CA LEU A 645 1.21 -8.55 -27.41
C LEU A 645 2.38 -9.34 -26.81
N ILE A 646 2.78 -10.42 -27.48
CA ILE A 646 3.99 -11.18 -27.16
C ILE A 646 5.02 -10.87 -28.25
N GLU A 647 6.09 -10.21 -27.87
CA GLU A 647 7.24 -9.97 -28.74
C GLU A 647 8.28 -11.06 -28.52
N ILE A 648 8.72 -11.68 -29.62
CA ILE A 648 9.86 -12.60 -29.62
C ILE A 648 11.11 -11.80 -29.98
N TYR A 649 12.04 -11.68 -29.03
CA TYR A 649 13.28 -10.92 -29.17
C TYR A 649 14.50 -11.82 -28.92
N ASP A 650 15.37 -11.94 -29.91
CA ASP A 650 16.66 -12.61 -29.76
C ASP A 650 17.72 -11.57 -29.41
N ASP A 651 18.32 -11.71 -28.23
CA ASP A 651 19.30 -10.74 -27.75
C ASP A 651 20.71 -11.00 -28.28
N GLU A 652 21.61 -10.05 -28.03
CA GLU A 652 23.01 -10.12 -28.46
C GLU A 652 23.81 -11.26 -27.80
N GLU A 653 23.26 -11.89 -26.74
CA GLU A 653 23.84 -13.05 -26.05
C GLU A 653 23.29 -14.39 -26.62
N ASN A 654 22.53 -14.36 -27.74
CA ASN A 654 21.84 -15.50 -28.33
C ASN A 654 20.85 -16.18 -27.36
N ARG A 655 20.16 -15.38 -26.54
CA ARG A 655 19.03 -15.85 -25.72
C ARG A 655 17.72 -15.49 -26.39
N ARG A 656 16.72 -16.36 -26.21
CA ARG A 656 15.34 -16.13 -26.65
C ARG A 656 14.55 -15.44 -25.53
N ASN A 657 14.04 -14.25 -25.81
CA ASN A 657 13.19 -13.49 -24.89
C ASN A 657 11.75 -13.45 -25.40
N PHE A 658 10.80 -13.84 -24.55
CA PHE A 658 9.38 -13.64 -24.78
C PHE A 658 8.91 -12.47 -23.92
N ILE A 659 8.68 -11.32 -24.55
CA ILE A 659 8.26 -10.10 -23.88
C ILE A 659 6.73 -9.98 -23.97
N PHE A 660 6.05 -10.07 -22.83
CA PHE A 660 4.61 -10.01 -22.73
C PHE A 660 4.16 -8.61 -22.32
N HIS A 661 3.72 -7.80 -23.29
CA HIS A 661 3.11 -6.50 -23.00
C HIS A 661 1.71 -6.70 -22.43
N SER A 662 1.58 -6.50 -21.12
CA SER A 662 0.38 -6.81 -20.35
C SER A 662 0.14 -5.77 -19.26
N LEU A 663 -0.93 -4.98 -19.43
CA LEU A 663 -1.27 -3.84 -18.58
C LEU A 663 -2.41 -4.20 -17.61
N TYR A 664 -2.11 -5.10 -16.68
CA TYR A 664 -3.05 -5.59 -15.66
C TYR A 664 -2.56 -5.34 -14.23
N GLY A 665 -1.60 -4.43 -14.06
CA GLY A 665 -0.99 -4.13 -12.77
C GLY A 665 0.03 -5.20 -12.34
N ARG A 666 1.11 -4.78 -11.69
CA ARG A 666 2.30 -5.63 -11.47
C ARG A 666 2.01 -6.90 -10.69
N ARG A 667 1.11 -6.85 -9.70
CA ARG A 667 0.73 -7.99 -8.85
C ARG A 667 0.02 -9.10 -9.64
N THR A 668 -0.86 -8.71 -10.56
CA THR A 668 -1.54 -9.63 -11.48
C THR A 668 -0.56 -10.23 -12.48
N VAL A 669 0.31 -9.37 -13.03
CA VAL A 669 1.30 -9.76 -14.03
C VAL A 669 2.33 -10.74 -13.43
N ASP A 670 2.71 -10.59 -12.16
CA ASP A 670 3.61 -11.53 -11.47
C ASP A 670 2.98 -12.93 -11.29
N ALA A 671 1.69 -13.02 -10.99
CA ALA A 671 1.00 -14.32 -10.96
C ALA A 671 0.97 -14.97 -12.36
N LEU A 672 0.66 -14.19 -13.40
CA LEU A 672 0.62 -14.67 -14.79
C LEU A 672 2.01 -15.11 -15.27
N SER A 673 3.05 -14.34 -14.97
CA SER A 673 4.42 -14.64 -15.41
C SER A 673 4.91 -15.97 -14.86
N ARG A 674 4.62 -16.26 -13.60
CA ARG A 674 5.00 -17.54 -12.95
C ARG A 674 4.22 -18.72 -13.51
N ALA A 675 2.94 -18.53 -13.84
CA ALA A 675 2.14 -19.57 -14.48
C ALA A 675 2.67 -19.89 -15.88
N VAL A 676 2.99 -18.87 -16.67
CA VAL A 676 3.58 -19.00 -18.01
C VAL A 676 4.96 -19.65 -17.92
N ALA A 677 5.82 -19.18 -17.02
CA ALA A 677 7.15 -19.76 -16.79
C ALA A 677 7.09 -21.24 -16.42
N TYR A 678 6.15 -21.62 -15.55
CA TYR A 678 5.94 -23.02 -15.17
C TYR A 678 5.62 -23.91 -16.37
N VAL A 679 4.74 -23.46 -17.27
CA VAL A 679 4.41 -24.20 -18.49
C VAL A 679 5.61 -24.30 -19.42
N ILE A 680 6.32 -23.19 -19.65
CA ILE A 680 7.49 -23.17 -20.54
C ILE A 680 8.59 -24.10 -19.99
N SER A 681 8.97 -23.96 -18.72
CA SER A 681 9.97 -24.83 -18.09
C SER A 681 9.58 -26.31 -18.13
N ASN A 682 8.29 -26.63 -17.96
CA ASN A 682 7.83 -28.02 -18.06
C ASN A 682 7.87 -28.56 -19.50
N ASP A 683 7.59 -27.72 -20.49
CA ASP A 683 7.62 -28.10 -21.90
C ASP A 683 9.05 -28.24 -22.44
N THR A 684 9.96 -27.35 -22.05
CA THR A 684 11.32 -27.30 -22.58
C THR A 684 12.33 -28.06 -21.73
N GLY A 685 12.01 -28.33 -20.46
CA GLY A 685 12.95 -28.90 -19.49
C GLY A 685 14.06 -27.92 -19.07
N MET A 686 13.94 -26.64 -19.42
CA MET A 686 14.93 -25.60 -19.12
C MET A 686 14.49 -24.73 -17.95
N ASP A 687 15.46 -24.28 -17.17
CA ASP A 687 15.26 -23.18 -16.23
C ASP A 687 15.09 -21.88 -17.02
N VAL A 688 14.01 -21.15 -16.73
CA VAL A 688 13.70 -19.87 -17.38
C VAL A 688 13.86 -18.74 -16.38
N LYS A 689 14.37 -17.60 -16.87
CA LYS A 689 14.44 -16.37 -16.08
C LYS A 689 13.16 -15.56 -16.26
N ILE A 690 12.67 -14.95 -15.18
CA ILE A 690 11.46 -14.11 -15.15
C ILE A 690 11.86 -12.70 -14.72
N SER A 691 11.42 -11.69 -15.47
CA SER A 691 11.50 -10.28 -15.06
C SER A 691 10.13 -9.62 -15.16
N VAL A 692 9.69 -8.90 -14.12
CA VAL A 692 8.33 -8.33 -14.02
C VAL A 692 8.36 -6.81 -13.86
N THR A 693 7.53 -6.13 -14.64
CA THR A 693 7.34 -4.67 -14.64
C THR A 693 5.86 -4.30 -14.57
N ASP A 694 5.56 -3.00 -14.47
CA ASP A 694 4.18 -2.52 -14.52
C ASP A 694 3.55 -2.66 -15.92
N ASN A 695 4.38 -2.71 -16.98
CA ASN A 695 3.96 -2.76 -18.38
C ASN A 695 3.95 -4.17 -18.98
N GLY A 696 4.40 -5.17 -18.23
CA GLY A 696 4.55 -6.53 -18.72
C GLY A 696 5.65 -7.33 -18.02
N PHE A 697 5.96 -8.49 -18.57
CA PHE A 697 7.01 -9.36 -18.07
C PHE A 697 7.80 -10.01 -19.22
N ILE A 698 9.02 -10.46 -18.91
CA ILE A 698 9.89 -11.17 -19.84
C ILE A 698 10.12 -12.57 -19.30
N ILE A 699 10.03 -13.57 -20.20
CA ILE A 699 10.57 -14.91 -19.97
C ILE A 699 11.78 -15.08 -20.88
N THR A 700 12.95 -15.31 -20.29
CA THR A 700 14.20 -15.52 -21.03
C THR A 700 14.61 -16.98 -20.95
N LEU A 701 14.78 -17.59 -22.12
CA LEU A 701 15.40 -18.90 -22.30
C LEU A 701 16.91 -18.73 -22.52
N PRO A 702 17.75 -19.63 -21.99
CA PRO A 702 19.20 -19.53 -22.12
C PRO A 702 19.71 -19.77 -23.55
N GLU A 703 18.88 -20.35 -24.43
CA GLU A 703 19.23 -20.65 -25.82
C GLU A 703 18.06 -20.32 -26.76
N ILE A 704 18.36 -20.08 -28.04
CA ILE A 704 17.35 -19.84 -29.08
C ILE A 704 16.65 -21.15 -29.45
N ILE A 705 15.44 -21.33 -28.91
CA ILE A 705 14.53 -22.43 -29.28
C ILE A 705 13.28 -21.84 -29.95
N ASP A 706 12.78 -22.54 -30.96
CA ASP A 706 11.47 -22.26 -31.54
C ASP A 706 10.39 -22.88 -30.65
N TYR A 707 9.72 -22.03 -29.86
CA TYR A 707 8.67 -22.44 -28.93
C TYR A 707 7.36 -21.75 -29.32
N PRO A 708 6.23 -22.48 -29.47
CA PRO A 708 4.95 -21.92 -29.89
C PRO A 708 4.30 -21.11 -28.75
N ILE A 709 4.85 -19.94 -28.45
CA ILE A 709 4.56 -19.16 -27.25
C ILE A 709 3.08 -18.80 -27.08
N ALA A 710 2.34 -18.62 -28.18
CA ALA A 710 0.89 -18.37 -28.13
C ALA A 710 0.11 -19.51 -27.45
N SER A 711 0.56 -20.76 -27.63
CA SER A 711 -0.12 -21.95 -27.11
C SER A 711 0.05 -22.14 -25.60
N VAL A 712 0.90 -21.34 -24.94
CA VAL A 712 1.11 -21.43 -23.49
C VAL A 712 -0.19 -21.21 -22.71
N PHE A 713 -1.05 -20.30 -23.20
CA PHE A 713 -2.35 -20.00 -22.60
C PHE A 713 -3.37 -21.12 -22.82
N ASP A 714 -3.17 -21.99 -23.83
CA ASP A 714 -4.04 -23.15 -24.04
C ASP A 714 -3.83 -24.19 -22.93
N LYS A 715 -2.62 -24.30 -22.41
CA LYS A 715 -2.22 -25.23 -21.34
C LYS A 715 -2.56 -24.75 -19.93
N LEU A 716 -2.88 -23.47 -19.77
CA LEU A 716 -3.30 -22.89 -18.49
C LEU A 716 -4.83 -23.00 -18.34
N ASP A 717 -5.28 -23.50 -17.19
CA ASP A 717 -6.70 -23.59 -16.82
C ASP A 717 -7.00 -22.63 -15.63
N PRO A 718 -7.88 -21.63 -15.82
CA PRO A 718 -8.29 -20.72 -14.75
C PRO A 718 -8.80 -21.42 -13.48
N ASN A 719 -9.47 -22.57 -13.61
CA ASN A 719 -10.11 -23.24 -12.47
C ASN A 719 -9.12 -23.87 -11.50
N ILE A 720 -7.94 -24.24 -11.98
CA ILE A 720 -6.87 -24.88 -11.18
C ILE A 720 -5.61 -24.01 -11.08
N LEU A 721 -5.70 -22.74 -11.51
CA LEU A 721 -4.55 -21.83 -11.48
C LEU A 721 -4.05 -21.59 -10.06
N TYR A 722 -4.96 -21.50 -9.08
CA TYR A 722 -4.62 -21.36 -7.67
C TYR A 722 -3.78 -22.54 -7.16
N ASP A 723 -4.19 -23.77 -7.46
CA ASP A 723 -3.46 -24.99 -7.06
C ASP A 723 -2.14 -25.13 -7.82
N THR A 724 -2.10 -24.71 -9.08
CA THR A 724 -0.89 -24.70 -9.89
C THR A 724 0.15 -23.75 -9.32
N LEU A 725 -0.24 -22.49 -9.07
CA LEU A 725 0.67 -21.51 -8.48
C LEU A 725 1.06 -21.85 -7.04
N SER A 726 0.16 -22.46 -6.25
CA SER A 726 0.48 -22.99 -4.92
C SER A 726 1.65 -24.00 -4.97
N ARG A 727 1.66 -24.88 -5.96
CA ARG A 727 2.77 -25.82 -6.20
C ARG A 727 4.03 -25.12 -6.68
N VAL A 728 3.91 -24.13 -7.58
CA VAL A 728 5.06 -23.36 -8.09
C VAL A 728 5.77 -22.62 -6.96
N ILE A 729 5.03 -21.90 -6.09
CA ILE A 729 5.62 -21.13 -5.00
C ILE A 729 6.16 -22.01 -3.86
N SER A 730 5.74 -23.28 -3.77
CA SER A 730 6.11 -24.18 -2.67
C SER A 730 7.62 -24.38 -2.49
N ARG A 731 8.40 -24.16 -3.55
CA ARG A 731 9.86 -24.33 -3.57
C ARG A 731 10.63 -23.01 -3.48
N THR A 732 9.93 -21.88 -3.34
CA THR A 732 10.53 -20.54 -3.40
C THR A 732 10.95 -20.01 -2.03
N GLU A 733 11.87 -19.05 -2.02
CA GLU A 733 12.25 -18.31 -0.81
C GLU A 733 11.08 -17.51 -0.23
N MET A 734 10.20 -17.01 -1.10
CA MET A 734 8.98 -16.33 -0.73
C MET A 734 8.12 -17.15 0.25
N LEU A 735 7.92 -18.45 -0.02
CA LEU A 735 7.14 -19.30 0.90
C LEU A 735 7.83 -19.46 2.26
N LYS A 736 9.14 -19.71 2.29
CA LYS A 736 9.88 -19.92 3.54
C LYS A 736 9.75 -18.71 4.49
N ARG A 737 9.86 -17.51 3.93
CA ARG A 737 9.81 -16.25 4.68
C ARG A 737 8.39 -15.88 5.09
N ARG A 738 7.42 -15.97 4.17
CA ARG A 738 6.01 -15.72 4.47
C ARG A 738 5.44 -16.73 5.46
N PHE A 739 5.89 -17.98 5.41
CA PHE A 739 5.56 -18.99 6.41
C PHE A 739 6.09 -18.60 7.79
N ARG A 740 7.33 -18.08 7.93
CA ARG A 740 7.83 -17.56 9.21
C ARG A 740 6.90 -16.47 9.75
N HIS A 741 6.49 -15.52 8.92
CA HIS A 741 5.60 -14.43 9.36
C HIS A 741 4.24 -14.96 9.85
N CYS A 742 3.63 -15.89 9.11
CA CYS A 742 2.37 -16.53 9.50
C CYS A 742 2.53 -17.35 10.79
N ALA A 743 3.62 -18.12 10.90
CA ALA A 743 3.95 -18.92 12.07
C ALA A 743 4.18 -18.07 13.32
N GLU A 744 4.76 -16.88 13.20
CA GLU A 744 4.87 -15.91 14.30
C GLU A 744 3.50 -15.36 14.70
N ARG A 745 2.69 -14.94 13.72
CA ARG A 745 1.34 -14.39 13.95
C ARG A 745 0.37 -15.40 14.55
N SER A 746 0.53 -16.69 14.23
CA SER A 746 -0.30 -17.78 14.74
C SER A 746 0.19 -18.36 16.07
N PHE A 747 1.29 -17.82 16.64
CA PHE A 747 1.98 -18.33 17.84
C PHE A 747 2.61 -19.72 17.67
N MET A 748 2.84 -20.17 16.43
CA MET A 748 3.64 -21.36 16.15
C MET A 748 5.09 -21.11 16.56
N LEU A 749 5.60 -19.93 16.20
CA LEU A 749 6.89 -19.40 16.61
C LEU A 749 6.69 -18.26 17.61
N LEU A 750 7.44 -18.30 18.71
CA LEU A 750 7.38 -17.27 19.74
C LEU A 750 8.57 -16.33 19.63
N LYS A 751 8.28 -15.04 19.43
CA LYS A 751 9.27 -13.95 19.49
C LYS A 751 9.85 -13.84 20.89
N ARG A 752 8.98 -13.89 21.90
CA ARG A 752 9.32 -13.73 23.32
C ARG A 752 8.60 -14.75 24.17
N TYR A 753 9.33 -15.42 25.06
CA TYR A 753 8.77 -16.41 25.98
C TYR A 753 9.57 -16.49 27.29
N LYS A 754 8.87 -16.45 28.44
CA LYS A 754 9.48 -16.53 29.80
C LYS A 754 10.66 -15.57 30.01
N GLY A 755 10.54 -14.33 29.51
CA GLY A 755 11.58 -13.29 29.64
C GLY A 755 12.78 -13.45 28.68
N ARG A 756 12.76 -14.43 27.77
CA ARG A 756 13.76 -14.59 26.71
C ARG A 756 13.20 -14.15 25.38
N GLU A 757 14.04 -13.52 24.56
CA GLU A 757 13.74 -13.14 23.19
C GLU A 757 14.52 -14.03 22.22
N THR A 758 13.84 -14.51 21.19
CA THR A 758 14.44 -15.38 20.16
C THR A 758 14.92 -14.52 19.00
N SER A 759 16.20 -14.64 18.64
CA SER A 759 16.75 -13.94 17.47
C SER A 759 16.00 -14.31 16.18
N ILE A 760 15.97 -13.38 15.22
CA ILE A 760 15.28 -13.62 13.94
C ILE A 760 15.93 -14.80 13.20
N ASP A 761 17.26 -14.90 13.20
CA ASP A 761 17.99 -16.02 12.58
C ASP A 761 17.53 -17.38 13.10
N ARG A 762 17.39 -17.50 14.43
CA ARG A 762 16.92 -18.73 15.06
C ARG A 762 15.45 -18.99 14.73
N ARG A 763 14.63 -17.96 14.64
CA ARG A 763 13.22 -18.08 14.22
C ARG A 763 13.10 -18.54 12.77
N GLN A 764 13.94 -18.04 11.86
CA GLN A 764 13.96 -18.47 10.46
C GLN A 764 14.36 -19.94 10.33
N LEU A 765 15.42 -20.38 11.01
CA LEU A 765 15.81 -21.79 11.02
C LEU A 765 14.71 -22.70 11.58
N ASN A 766 14.07 -22.30 12.69
CA ASN A 766 12.94 -23.04 13.25
C ASN A 766 11.74 -23.05 12.28
N ALA A 767 11.47 -21.94 11.59
CA ALA A 767 10.40 -21.86 10.59
C ALA A 767 10.60 -22.86 9.46
N GLU A 768 11.83 -23.01 8.95
CA GLU A 768 12.14 -23.98 7.89
C GLU A 768 11.95 -25.43 8.35
N VAL A 769 12.35 -25.75 9.58
CA VAL A 769 12.10 -27.09 10.17
C VAL A 769 10.61 -27.36 10.30
N LEU A 770 9.85 -26.36 10.77
CA LEU A 770 8.40 -26.47 10.90
C LEU A 770 7.71 -26.55 9.54
N LEU A 771 8.17 -25.80 8.53
CA LEU A 771 7.61 -25.83 7.19
C LEU A 771 7.69 -27.24 6.59
N LYS A 772 8.85 -27.90 6.73
CA LYS A 772 9.03 -29.31 6.30
C LYS A 772 8.10 -30.26 7.04
N ALA A 773 7.91 -30.04 8.34
CA ALA A 773 7.02 -30.87 9.15
C ALA A 773 5.55 -30.73 8.73
N VAL A 774 5.10 -29.51 8.43
CA VAL A 774 3.69 -29.25 8.12
C VAL A 774 3.35 -29.40 6.65
N SER A 775 4.34 -29.42 5.75
CA SER A 775 4.10 -29.67 4.33
C SER A 775 3.56 -31.08 4.03
N GLU A 776 3.78 -32.02 4.96
CA GLU A 776 3.22 -33.38 4.89
C GLU A 776 1.78 -33.46 5.42
N ILE A 777 1.34 -32.42 6.13
CA ILE A 777 0.00 -32.34 6.73
C ILE A 777 -0.92 -31.64 5.73
N LYS A 778 -1.90 -32.40 5.22
CA LYS A 778 -2.91 -31.86 4.31
C LYS A 778 -3.68 -30.71 4.97
N ASP A 779 -3.87 -29.63 4.22
CA ASP A 779 -4.67 -28.47 4.61
C ASP A 779 -4.23 -27.77 5.92
N PHE A 780 -2.95 -27.91 6.35
CA PHE A 780 -2.48 -27.29 7.58
C PHE A 780 -2.71 -25.76 7.58
N PRO A 781 -3.44 -25.20 8.56
CA PRO A 781 -4.01 -23.85 8.45
C PRO A 781 -2.96 -22.74 8.30
N VAL A 782 -1.82 -22.84 8.98
CA VAL A 782 -0.76 -21.82 8.90
C VAL A 782 -0.03 -21.86 7.55
N LEU A 783 0.13 -23.06 6.97
CA LEU A 783 0.72 -23.21 5.63
C LEU A 783 -0.24 -22.73 4.55
N LYS A 784 -1.51 -23.12 4.65
CA LYS A 784 -2.60 -22.63 3.79
C LYS A 784 -2.64 -21.11 3.79
N GLU A 785 -2.50 -20.50 4.97
CA GLU A 785 -2.48 -19.05 5.13
C GLU A 785 -1.27 -18.36 4.50
N ALA A 786 -0.08 -18.97 4.58
CA ALA A 786 1.12 -18.44 3.95
C ALA A 786 1.02 -18.46 2.42
N ILE A 787 0.46 -19.53 1.86
CA ILE A 787 0.17 -19.64 0.42
C ILE A 787 -0.85 -18.57 0.00
N ARG A 788 -1.95 -18.43 0.76
CA ARG A 788 -3.00 -17.43 0.52
C ARG A 788 -2.45 -16.01 0.58
N GLU A 789 -1.53 -15.70 1.51
CA GLU A 789 -0.87 -14.38 1.58
C GLU A 789 -0.06 -14.09 0.32
N ILE A 790 0.69 -15.08 -0.17
CA ILE A 790 1.51 -14.91 -1.37
C ILE A 790 0.63 -14.69 -2.59
N LEU A 791 -0.38 -15.54 -2.79
CA LEU A 791 -1.18 -15.52 -4.01
C LEU A 791 -2.20 -14.38 -4.05
N GLU A 792 -2.76 -13.98 -2.89
CA GLU A 792 -3.79 -12.95 -2.82
C GLU A 792 -3.29 -11.57 -2.36
N ASP A 793 -2.34 -11.49 -1.41
CA ASP A 793 -1.91 -10.20 -0.82
C ASP A 793 -0.62 -9.67 -1.46
N TYR A 794 0.32 -10.55 -1.84
CA TYR A 794 1.54 -10.16 -2.55
C TYR A 794 1.27 -10.10 -4.07
N MET A 795 0.78 -11.20 -4.64
CA MET A 795 0.28 -11.25 -6.02
C MET A 795 -1.19 -10.82 -6.08
N ASP A 796 -1.80 -10.85 -7.27
CA ASP A 796 -3.24 -10.69 -7.43
C ASP A 796 -3.79 -11.85 -8.27
N ILE A 797 -3.88 -13.02 -7.64
CA ILE A 797 -4.33 -14.23 -8.33
C ILE A 797 -5.78 -14.15 -8.80
N LYS A 798 -6.63 -13.37 -8.12
CA LYS A 798 -8.05 -13.21 -8.50
C LYS A 798 -8.17 -12.56 -9.86
N HIS A 799 -7.50 -11.43 -10.07
CA HIS A 799 -7.47 -10.80 -11.38
C HIS A 799 -6.65 -11.61 -12.40
N ALA A 800 -5.65 -12.40 -12.00
CA ALA A 800 -4.93 -13.27 -12.92
C ALA A 800 -5.84 -14.39 -13.48
N ILE A 801 -6.66 -15.00 -12.62
CA ILE A 801 -7.70 -15.97 -13.03
C ILE A 801 -8.71 -15.30 -13.96
N GLU A 802 -9.15 -14.08 -13.65
CA GLU A 802 -10.07 -13.32 -14.50
C GLU A 802 -9.47 -13.04 -15.89
N VAL A 803 -8.22 -12.57 -15.95
CA VAL A 803 -7.51 -12.31 -17.20
C VAL A 803 -7.38 -13.60 -18.02
N LEU A 804 -6.98 -14.71 -17.39
CA LEU A 804 -6.87 -16.00 -18.08
C LEU A 804 -8.24 -16.49 -18.59
N SER A 805 -9.31 -16.29 -17.81
CA SER A 805 -10.67 -16.63 -18.22
C SER A 805 -11.11 -15.80 -19.44
N LYS A 806 -10.82 -14.49 -19.43
CA LYS A 806 -11.09 -13.58 -20.55
C LYS A 806 -10.28 -13.93 -21.80
N ILE A 807 -9.05 -14.42 -21.66
CA ILE A 807 -8.26 -14.97 -22.76
C ILE A 807 -8.97 -16.20 -23.35
N LYS A 808 -9.36 -17.16 -22.51
CA LYS A 808 -10.06 -18.39 -22.94
C LYS A 808 -11.38 -18.11 -23.64
N ASN A 809 -12.11 -17.08 -23.19
CA ASN A 809 -13.38 -16.66 -23.78
C ASN A 809 -13.21 -15.78 -25.03
N GLY A 810 -11.98 -15.42 -25.42
CA GLY A 810 -11.69 -14.56 -26.58
C GLY A 810 -11.96 -13.06 -26.36
N GLU A 811 -12.23 -12.64 -25.13
CA GLU A 811 -12.41 -11.22 -24.76
C GLU A 811 -11.07 -10.46 -24.76
N ILE A 812 -9.99 -11.15 -24.36
CA ILE A 812 -8.61 -10.67 -24.48
C ILE A 812 -7.92 -11.44 -25.59
N ARG A 813 -7.44 -10.72 -26.60
CA ARG A 813 -6.74 -11.32 -27.74
C ARG A 813 -5.25 -11.45 -27.47
N ILE A 814 -4.64 -12.51 -27.97
CA ILE A 814 -3.19 -12.69 -27.97
C ILE A 814 -2.68 -12.48 -29.40
N LYS A 815 -1.62 -11.69 -29.55
CA LYS A 815 -0.88 -11.55 -30.80
C LYS A 815 0.60 -11.79 -30.53
N VAL A 816 1.27 -12.44 -31.48
CA VAL A 816 2.71 -12.70 -31.42
C VAL A 816 3.37 -12.02 -32.61
N ILE A 817 4.51 -11.38 -32.36
CA ILE A 817 5.37 -10.79 -33.39
C ILE A 817 6.82 -11.25 -33.20
N GLY A 818 7.62 -11.12 -34.25
CA GLY A 818 9.00 -11.59 -34.27
C GLY A 818 9.12 -13.04 -34.78
N PRO A 819 10.29 -13.66 -34.63
CA PRO A 819 11.45 -13.15 -33.90
C PRO A 819 12.10 -11.91 -34.55
N ASN A 820 12.48 -10.94 -33.72
CA ASN A 820 13.24 -9.76 -34.12
C ASN A 820 14.55 -9.68 -33.33
N ASN A 821 15.58 -9.08 -33.92
CA ASN A 821 16.85 -8.74 -33.23
C ASN A 821 16.87 -7.28 -32.73
N VAL A 822 15.73 -6.60 -32.85
CA VAL A 822 15.51 -5.23 -32.37
C VAL A 822 14.26 -5.28 -31.51
N PRO A 823 14.30 -4.82 -30.24
CA PRO A 823 13.12 -4.77 -29.40
C PRO A 823 12.26 -3.54 -29.74
N SER A 824 10.94 -3.71 -29.69
CA SER A 824 9.97 -2.63 -29.90
C SER A 824 10.15 -1.46 -28.91
N PRO A 825 9.69 -0.24 -29.23
CA PRO A 825 9.66 0.89 -28.30
C PRO A 825 9.09 0.55 -26.91
N PHE A 826 7.99 -0.21 -26.84
CA PHE A 826 7.37 -0.58 -25.56
C PHE A 826 8.19 -1.62 -24.78
N SER A 827 9.09 -2.35 -25.44
CA SER A 827 9.98 -3.31 -24.80
C SER A 827 11.17 -2.65 -24.11
N HIS A 828 11.52 -1.42 -24.47
CA HIS A 828 12.71 -0.74 -23.95
C HIS A 828 12.68 -0.60 -22.43
N SER A 829 11.59 -0.13 -21.83
CA SER A 829 11.52 0.05 -20.37
C SER A 829 11.52 -1.28 -19.60
N ILE A 830 10.90 -2.31 -20.18
CA ILE A 830 10.87 -3.67 -19.62
C ILE A 830 12.29 -4.25 -19.60
N LEU A 831 13.00 -4.15 -20.73
CA LEU A 831 14.39 -4.59 -20.86
C LEU A 831 15.32 -3.78 -19.95
N LEU A 832 15.27 -2.44 -20.01
CA LEU A 832 16.10 -1.52 -19.21
C LEU A 832 15.99 -1.74 -17.70
N LYS A 833 14.91 -2.34 -17.22
CA LYS A 833 14.77 -2.73 -15.81
C LYS A 833 15.70 -3.89 -15.44
N GLU A 834 16.04 -4.79 -16.37
CA GLU A 834 17.08 -5.81 -16.17
C GLU A 834 18.48 -5.18 -16.08
N TYR A 835 18.72 -4.04 -16.75
CA TYR A 835 20.03 -3.38 -16.76
C TYR A 835 20.30 -2.50 -15.52
N SER A 836 19.37 -2.41 -14.55
CA SER A 836 19.23 -1.20 -13.71
C SER A 836 20.25 -0.99 -12.58
N ASP A 837 21.08 -1.97 -12.22
CA ASP A 837 22.00 -1.79 -11.09
C ASP A 837 23.47 -1.60 -11.50
N VAL A 838 23.95 -2.23 -12.59
CA VAL A 838 25.39 -2.20 -12.98
C VAL A 838 25.75 -0.94 -13.77
N VAL A 839 24.73 -0.31 -14.35
CA VAL A 839 24.88 0.70 -15.38
C VAL A 839 24.57 2.07 -14.76
N LEU A 840 25.51 3.01 -14.83
CA LEU A 840 25.26 4.39 -14.40
C LEU A 840 24.01 4.93 -15.13
N ALA A 841 23.27 5.85 -14.51
CA ALA A 841 22.07 6.43 -15.14
C ALA A 841 22.35 6.97 -16.56
N GLU A 842 23.54 7.52 -16.77
CA GLU A 842 24.06 7.94 -18.09
C GLU A 842 24.13 6.80 -19.11
N ASP A 843 24.62 5.63 -18.70
CA ASP A 843 24.78 4.49 -19.60
C ASP A 843 23.43 3.81 -19.89
N LYS A 844 22.46 3.87 -18.97
CA LYS A 844 21.07 3.42 -19.21
C LYS A 844 20.44 4.23 -20.34
N ARG A 845 20.71 5.54 -20.39
CA ARG A 845 20.22 6.40 -21.46
C ARG A 845 20.91 6.16 -22.78
N LYS A 846 22.23 5.99 -22.77
CA LYS A 846 22.95 5.60 -23.99
C LYS A 846 22.37 4.30 -24.55
N LEU A 847 22.06 3.32 -23.70
CA LEU A 847 21.40 2.10 -24.12
C LEU A 847 19.98 2.36 -24.66
N LEU A 848 19.16 3.18 -23.99
CA LEU A 848 17.83 3.57 -24.51
C LEU A 848 17.93 4.23 -25.89
N GLN A 849 18.87 5.15 -26.07
CA GLN A 849 19.15 5.82 -27.34
C GLN A 849 19.55 4.82 -28.41
N GLN A 850 20.50 3.92 -28.11
CA GLN A 850 20.91 2.86 -29.03
C GLN A 850 19.76 1.94 -29.43
N LEU A 851 18.91 1.54 -28.48
CA LEU A 851 17.74 0.71 -28.76
C LEU A 851 16.72 1.45 -29.64
N HIS A 852 16.50 2.74 -29.39
CA HIS A 852 15.62 3.58 -30.20
C HIS A 852 16.17 3.83 -31.60
N ASP A 853 17.46 4.10 -31.75
CA ASP A 853 18.12 4.26 -33.05
C ASP A 853 17.97 3.00 -33.91
N LYS A 854 18.12 1.80 -33.31
CA LYS A 854 17.86 0.52 -33.98
C LYS A 854 16.39 0.40 -34.43
N VAL A 855 15.42 0.88 -33.65
CA VAL A 855 14.01 0.93 -34.06
C VAL A 855 13.79 1.88 -35.23
N VAL A 856 14.38 3.08 -35.19
CA VAL A 856 14.27 4.06 -36.28
C VAL A 856 14.87 3.50 -37.57
N GLU A 857 16.03 2.85 -37.49
CA GLU A 857 16.66 2.17 -38.63
C GLU A 857 15.78 1.04 -39.18
N PHE A 858 15.24 0.19 -38.30
CA PHE A 858 14.31 -0.87 -38.67
C PHE A 858 13.09 -0.33 -39.43
N LEU A 859 12.52 0.78 -38.96
CA LEU A 859 11.37 1.44 -39.59
C LEU A 859 11.72 2.09 -40.92
N ARG A 860 12.88 2.75 -41.03
CA ARG A 860 13.38 3.30 -42.29
C ARG A 860 13.60 2.21 -43.34
N ASN A 861 14.13 1.06 -42.94
CA ASN A 861 14.31 -0.10 -43.82
C ASN A 861 12.96 -0.66 -44.33
N LYS A 862 11.86 -0.41 -43.62
CA LYS A 862 10.48 -0.70 -44.06
C LYS A 862 9.82 0.45 -44.84
N GLY A 863 10.56 1.50 -45.18
CA GLY A 863 10.05 2.67 -45.90
C GLY A 863 9.25 3.65 -45.02
N ILE A 864 9.28 3.49 -43.71
CA ILE A 864 8.59 4.36 -42.76
C ILE A 864 9.60 5.38 -42.22
N ASN A 865 9.42 6.65 -42.58
CA ASN A 865 10.31 7.71 -42.12
C ASN A 865 9.73 8.39 -40.88
N ILE A 866 10.39 8.21 -39.73
CA ILE A 866 10.05 8.93 -38.51
C ILE A 866 10.75 10.29 -38.55
N ASP A 867 9.97 11.36 -38.46
CA ASP A 867 10.53 12.70 -38.37
C ASP A 867 11.11 12.95 -36.98
N LEU A 868 12.44 12.98 -36.90
CA LEU A 868 13.17 13.32 -35.67
C LEU A 868 13.38 14.84 -35.53
N LYS A 869 13.02 15.68 -36.52
CA LYS A 869 13.41 17.10 -36.53
C LYS A 869 12.75 17.97 -35.45
N TYR A 870 11.65 17.52 -34.83
CA TYR A 870 11.03 18.25 -33.72
C TYR A 870 11.90 18.26 -32.44
N THR A 871 12.95 17.43 -32.36
CA THR A 871 13.86 17.36 -31.21
C THR A 871 14.96 18.45 -31.23
N THR A 872 15.07 19.22 -32.32
CA THR A 872 16.19 20.14 -32.57
C THR A 872 15.91 21.64 -32.36
N THR A 873 14.71 22.02 -31.89
CA THR A 873 14.35 23.43 -31.56
C THR A 873 13.56 23.54 -30.28
#